data_AF-A0A8K0H2G7-F1
#
_entry.id   AF-A0A8K0H2G7-F1
#
_cell.length_a   1.000
_cell.length_b   1.000
_cell.length_c   1.000
_cell.angle_alpha   90.00
_cell.angle_beta   90.00
_cell.angle_gamma   90.00
#
_symmetry.space_group_name_H-M   'P 1'
#
loop_
_entity.id
_entity.type
_entity.pdbx_description
1 polymer ?
#
loop_
_entity_poly.entity_id
_entity_poly.type
_entity_poly.pdbx_seq_one_letter_code
_entity_poly.pdbx_strand_id
1 'polypeptide(L)'
;MDSGAGSASTTSLSEEELTLTVKWSGKENTVRVCGDDSVGELKRRICQLTNVLPKRQKLLYPKLLASKLADDSVLLCHLPLKSSLKMTMIGTVEDEIIVDQMGSPEIVDDFELGQDEAVDIKDKHVNKQKLKRRIDQYNIELRNPCREGKKLLVLDIDYTLFDHRSTAENPLELMRPYLHEFLTAAYVEYDIMIWSATSMKWVELKMGQLGVLNNPNYKITALLDHLAMITVQSDSRGIFDCKPLGLIWAQFPEFYSSKNTIMFDDLRRNFVMNPQNGLVIKPFKKAHSNRDNDQELVKLTQYLLSIAEWEDLSNLNHNNWPFFTEDDGKRRIPSLTSDAIKHPSRVHLVGLSFSDSQAFNRDCNCGPIIILKRDMSSSRPPAKSRLVRANDGFLIFLSPGANEAVLDGYNGVDPNGNITITWDFILQTDDNYDVTVSIHNLQLFRHVERPGWRVGWAWKGDEVIWNMWGAESTEQGDCSKFKGSQLPHCCEKQPTIVDLMPGAPYNMQVSNCCKGGVLTSMTQDPANNLAAFRLIVGSFTNNSTDIDMPTNFTLGLPGYSCADPFQVPPTKFSKDGGRRFTQALATWNVTCVYSEYRASAAPKCCVSLSAFYNDTIVPCPDCSCNCHGLPGVECVRPGETPSLLQLSPTQEPPPIVACSSHMCPIRVHWHVKQSYKEYWRVKITITNLNFVKNYSQWNLVMEHPNLQNVTQVFSFNYHALNQYRGTTNDTGMVWGIQYYNDELMVSGESGNVQSEMLLHKDEGIFTFSEGWAFPRRISFNGDECVMPLPDNYPTLPNTATTLSSSVLLFSLLMAFAFL
;
A
#
# COMPACT_ATOMS: atom_id res chain seq x y z
N MET A 1 -11.43 32.81 78.35
CA MET A 1 -12.67 33.39 77.78
C MET A 1 -12.38 33.53 76.30
N ASP A 2 -12.77 32.50 75.56
CA ASP A 2 -12.29 32.23 74.21
C ASP A 2 -13.03 33.01 73.13
N SER A 3 -12.24 33.31 72.10
CA SER A 3 -12.48 34.03 70.87
C SER A 3 -13.45 33.34 69.92
N GLY A 4 -14.48 34.08 69.46
CA GLY A 4 -15.30 33.71 68.30
C GLY A 4 -14.69 34.25 67.00
N ALA A 5 -14.31 33.35 66.10
CA ALA A 5 -14.00 33.65 64.70
C ALA A 5 -15.18 33.26 63.82
N GLY A 6 -15.74 34.23 63.09
CA GLY A 6 -16.82 34.02 62.13
C GLY A 6 -16.35 33.25 60.90
N SER A 7 -17.14 32.25 60.49
CA SER A 7 -16.96 31.47 59.28
C SER A 7 -17.22 32.33 58.04
N ALA A 8 -16.17 32.60 57.26
CA ALA A 8 -16.30 33.08 55.89
C ALA A 8 -16.64 31.90 54.98
N SER A 9 -17.83 31.93 54.39
CA SER A 9 -18.27 31.05 53.31
C SER A 9 -17.37 31.23 52.09
N THR A 10 -16.58 30.22 51.74
CA THR A 10 -15.83 30.18 50.48
C THR A 10 -16.76 29.71 49.36
N THR A 11 -17.28 30.65 48.58
CA THR A 11 -18.04 30.38 47.36
C THR A 11 -17.07 29.89 46.26
N SER A 12 -17.35 28.74 45.66
CA SER A 12 -16.58 28.11 44.59
C SER A 12 -16.66 28.92 43.28
N LEU A 13 -15.51 29.38 42.78
CA LEU A 13 -15.33 30.21 41.57
C LEU A 13 -15.44 29.45 40.22
N SER A 14 -16.23 28.37 40.10
CA SER A 14 -16.15 27.44 38.95
C SER A 14 -17.37 27.38 38.01
N GLU A 15 -18.35 28.28 38.11
CA GLU A 15 -19.64 28.14 37.39
C GLU A 15 -20.02 29.34 36.48
N GLU A 16 -19.07 30.13 35.97
CA GLU A 16 -19.43 31.18 34.99
C GLU A 16 -19.75 30.57 33.61
N GLU A 17 -21.05 30.51 33.26
CA GLU A 17 -21.54 30.20 31.92
C GLU A 17 -21.28 31.40 30.99
N LEU A 18 -20.44 31.18 29.98
CA LEU A 18 -20.07 32.10 28.93
C LEU A 18 -21.01 31.92 27.73
N THR A 19 -21.67 32.99 27.31
CA THR A 19 -22.42 33.00 26.04
C THR A 19 -21.58 33.66 24.95
N LEU A 20 -21.24 32.91 23.90
CA LEU A 20 -20.41 33.37 22.78
C LEU A 20 -21.25 33.41 21.49
N THR A 21 -20.97 34.37 20.60
CA THR A 21 -21.59 34.44 19.27
C THR A 21 -20.54 34.21 18.20
N VAL A 22 -20.78 33.24 17.31
CA VAL A 22 -19.88 32.83 16.24
C VAL A 22 -20.51 33.17 14.90
N LYS A 23 -19.88 34.08 14.15
CA LYS A 23 -20.29 34.43 12.79
C LYS A 23 -19.62 33.50 11.78
N TRP A 24 -20.43 32.77 11.02
CA TRP A 24 -19.98 31.87 9.96
C TRP A 24 -20.93 31.92 8.77
N SER A 25 -20.37 31.99 7.54
CA SER A 25 -21.14 32.08 6.28
C SER A 25 -22.27 33.14 6.32
N GLY A 26 -21.98 34.32 6.88
CA GLY A 26 -22.94 35.42 7.02
C GLY A 26 -24.01 35.25 8.12
N LYS A 27 -24.10 34.08 8.78
CA LYS A 27 -25.04 33.81 9.88
C LYS A 27 -24.36 33.92 11.25
N GLU A 28 -25.08 34.42 12.26
CA GLU A 28 -24.64 34.47 13.66
C GLU A 28 -25.22 33.28 14.45
N ASN A 29 -24.35 32.46 15.06
CA ASN A 29 -24.74 31.31 15.86
C ASN A 29 -24.34 31.54 17.33
N THR A 30 -25.27 31.42 18.26
CA THR A 30 -24.99 31.60 19.70
C THR A 30 -24.67 30.25 20.35
N VAL A 31 -23.53 30.19 21.03
CA VAL A 31 -23.01 29.00 21.71
C VAL A 31 -22.85 29.30 23.20
N ARG A 32 -23.38 28.43 24.06
CA ARG A 32 -23.18 28.52 25.51
C ARG A 32 -22.07 27.57 25.93
N VAL A 33 -21.11 28.05 26.71
CA VAL A 33 -19.94 27.31 27.19
C VAL A 33 -19.60 27.62 28.63
N CYS A 34 -18.96 26.69 29.32
CA CYS A 34 -18.50 26.92 30.69
C CYS A 34 -17.01 27.26 30.68
N GLY A 35 -16.50 28.00 31.68
CA GLY A 35 -15.08 28.35 31.75
C GLY A 35 -14.14 27.14 31.79
N ASP A 36 -14.59 26.00 32.29
CA ASP A 36 -13.86 24.72 32.34
C ASP A 36 -13.95 23.89 31.05
N ASP A 37 -14.69 24.35 30.04
CA ASP A 37 -14.67 23.77 28.70
C ASP A 37 -13.33 24.11 28.01
N SER A 38 -12.89 23.24 27.08
CA SER A 38 -11.73 23.53 26.23
C SER A 38 -12.13 24.20 24.92
N VAL A 39 -11.16 24.75 24.20
CA VAL A 39 -11.35 25.22 22.82
C VAL A 39 -11.91 24.10 21.92
N GLY A 40 -11.46 22.86 22.11
CA GLY A 40 -12.03 21.70 21.40
C GLY A 40 -13.52 21.50 21.67
N GLU A 41 -13.97 21.66 22.92
CA GLU A 41 -15.39 21.55 23.28
C GLU A 41 -16.22 22.71 22.71
N LEU A 42 -15.68 23.94 22.71
CA LEU A 42 -16.28 25.07 21.99
C LEU A 42 -16.46 24.74 20.51
N LYS A 43 -15.42 24.19 19.86
CA LYS A 43 -15.49 23.79 18.45
C LYS A 43 -16.54 22.70 18.22
N ARG A 44 -16.71 21.72 19.12
CA ARG A 44 -17.79 20.72 18.99
C ARG A 44 -19.18 21.34 19.05
N ARG A 45 -19.41 22.30 19.96
CA ARG A 45 -20.71 22.99 20.01
C ARG A 45 -20.97 23.86 18.78
N ILE A 46 -19.93 24.46 18.21
CA ILE A 46 -20.02 25.14 16.91
C ILE A 46 -20.36 24.12 15.80
N CYS A 47 -19.77 22.93 15.84
CA CYS A 47 -20.06 21.87 14.87
C CYS A 47 -21.53 21.46 14.91
N GLN A 48 -22.13 21.30 16.09
CA GLN A 48 -23.55 20.97 16.24
C GLN A 48 -24.50 22.00 15.58
N LEU A 49 -24.11 23.27 15.53
CA LEU A 49 -24.92 24.34 14.93
C LEU A 49 -24.61 24.59 13.46
N THR A 50 -23.40 24.25 13.00
CA THR A 50 -22.89 24.64 11.68
C THR A 50 -22.59 23.48 10.75
N ASN A 51 -22.55 22.25 11.26
CA ASN A 51 -22.03 21.04 10.59
C ASN A 51 -20.59 21.14 10.07
N VAL A 52 -19.83 22.15 10.51
CA VAL A 52 -18.40 22.26 10.22
C VAL A 52 -17.63 21.48 11.28
N LEU A 53 -16.88 20.44 10.90
CA LEU A 53 -16.13 19.62 11.86
C LEU A 53 -15.10 20.43 12.66
N PRO A 54 -14.86 20.12 13.95
CA PRO A 54 -13.93 20.86 14.81
C PRO A 54 -12.55 21.13 14.19
N LYS A 55 -11.96 20.11 13.55
CA LYS A 55 -10.66 20.21 12.87
C LYS A 55 -10.63 21.15 11.66
N ARG A 56 -11.79 21.48 11.09
CA ARG A 56 -11.95 22.41 9.96
C ARG A 56 -12.36 23.82 10.42
N GLN A 57 -12.55 24.03 11.73
CA GLN A 57 -12.92 25.33 12.27
C GLN A 57 -11.69 26.15 12.60
N LYS A 58 -11.53 27.27 11.89
CA LYS A 58 -10.56 28.31 12.23
C LYS A 58 -11.28 29.47 12.90
N LEU A 59 -11.15 29.54 14.23
CA LEU A 59 -11.72 30.62 15.03
C LEU A 59 -10.81 31.85 15.00
N LEU A 60 -11.39 33.00 14.68
CA LEU A 60 -10.70 34.28 14.57
C LEU A 60 -11.31 35.31 15.52
N TYR A 61 -10.47 35.84 16.40
CA TYR A 61 -10.84 36.91 17.32
C TYR A 61 -9.71 37.95 17.43
N PRO A 62 -9.94 39.24 17.08
CA PRO A 62 -8.88 40.24 16.94
C PRO A 62 -8.02 40.50 18.19
N LYS A 63 -8.55 40.25 19.40
CA LYS A 63 -7.83 40.49 20.66
C LYS A 63 -7.09 39.26 21.17
N LEU A 64 -7.01 38.19 20.38
CA LEU A 64 -6.35 36.96 20.76
C LEU A 64 -5.54 36.38 19.58
N LEU A 65 -4.34 35.87 19.88
CA LEU A 65 -3.52 35.17 18.89
C LEU A 65 -4.26 33.92 18.38
N ALA A 66 -4.36 33.78 17.06
CA ALA A 66 -5.01 32.63 16.42
C ALA A 66 -4.40 31.28 16.82
N SER A 67 -3.11 31.24 17.17
CA SER A 67 -2.43 30.04 17.66
C SER A 67 -3.02 29.49 18.97
N LYS A 68 -3.53 30.36 19.87
CA LYS A 68 -4.18 29.92 21.12
C LYS A 68 -5.59 29.35 20.93
N LEU A 69 -6.29 29.74 19.85
CA LEU A 69 -7.58 29.17 19.46
C LEU A 69 -7.44 27.98 18.51
N ALA A 70 -6.22 27.72 18.03
CA ALA A 70 -5.89 26.54 17.26
C ALA A 70 -5.62 25.33 18.17
N ASP A 71 -5.15 25.55 19.39
CA ASP A 71 -4.88 24.50 20.38
C ASP A 71 -6.16 24.09 21.12
N ASP A 72 -6.65 22.88 20.81
CA ASP A 72 -7.90 22.32 21.34
C ASP A 72 -7.83 22.00 22.84
N SER A 73 -6.63 21.95 23.42
CA SER A 73 -6.38 21.62 24.83
C SER A 73 -6.50 22.83 25.77
N VAL A 74 -6.55 24.06 25.23
CA VAL A 74 -6.63 25.28 26.06
C VAL A 74 -8.02 25.42 26.68
N LEU A 75 -8.08 25.62 28.00
CA LEU A 75 -9.34 25.91 28.71
C LEU A 75 -9.83 27.33 28.41
N LEU A 76 -11.15 27.49 28.29
CA LEU A 76 -11.77 28.78 27.99
C LEU A 76 -11.54 29.81 29.11
N CYS A 77 -11.45 29.39 30.37
CA CYS A 77 -11.12 30.25 31.51
C CYS A 77 -9.71 30.86 31.44
N HIS A 78 -8.78 30.24 30.70
CA HIS A 78 -7.44 30.77 30.47
C HIS A 78 -7.38 31.76 29.31
N LEU A 79 -8.50 31.95 28.60
CA LEU A 79 -8.63 32.92 27.51
C LEU A 79 -9.35 34.17 28.02
N PRO A 80 -8.95 35.39 27.60
CA PRO A 80 -9.64 36.65 27.91
C PRO A 80 -10.96 36.78 27.12
N LEU A 81 -11.85 35.81 27.26
CA LEU A 81 -13.18 35.79 26.66
C LEU A 81 -14.18 36.42 27.63
N LYS A 82 -14.98 37.38 27.16
CA LYS A 82 -16.09 37.96 27.93
C LYS A 82 -17.41 37.36 27.45
N SER A 83 -18.40 37.25 28.33
CA SER A 83 -19.76 36.89 27.92
C SER A 83 -20.29 37.92 26.90
N SER A 84 -21.05 37.46 25.90
CA SER A 84 -21.53 38.21 24.72
C SER A 84 -20.47 38.59 23.67
N LEU A 85 -19.31 37.93 23.68
CA LEU A 85 -18.26 38.14 22.67
C LEU A 85 -18.68 37.62 21.29
N LYS A 86 -18.39 38.41 20.25
CA LYS A 86 -18.56 38.03 18.83
C LYS A 86 -17.22 37.62 18.21
N MET A 87 -17.13 36.41 17.69
CA MET A 87 -15.96 35.89 16.95
C MET A 87 -16.36 35.46 15.54
N THR A 88 -15.39 35.43 14.62
CA THR A 88 -15.61 34.95 13.25
C THR A 88 -15.03 33.54 13.11
N MET A 89 -15.76 32.63 12.48
CA MET A 89 -15.27 31.30 12.15
C MET A 89 -15.16 31.14 10.64
N ILE A 90 -14.03 30.62 10.19
CA ILE A 90 -13.82 30.14 8.81
C ILE A 90 -13.80 28.63 8.86
N GLY A 91 -14.58 28.00 8.00
CA GLY A 91 -14.65 26.56 7.85
C GLY A 91 -15.68 26.17 6.81
N THR A 92 -15.57 24.95 6.30
CA THR A 92 -16.42 24.42 5.23
C THR A 92 -17.09 23.15 5.74
N VAL A 93 -18.38 22.97 5.41
CA VAL A 93 -19.15 21.78 5.79
C VAL A 93 -18.66 20.55 5.02
N GLU A 94 -18.76 19.36 5.63
CA GLU A 94 -18.32 18.12 4.97
C GLU A 94 -19.12 17.80 3.70
N ASP A 95 -20.39 18.21 3.59
CA ASP A 95 -21.22 17.93 2.42
C ASP A 95 -20.79 18.65 1.14
N GLU A 96 -19.96 19.68 1.27
CA GLU A 96 -19.36 20.41 0.15
C GLU A 96 -17.97 19.85 -0.26
N ILE A 97 -17.50 18.77 0.39
CA ILE A 97 -16.12 18.29 0.26
C ILE A 97 -16.09 16.77 0.06
N ILE A 98 -15.75 16.34 -1.17
CA ILE A 98 -15.53 14.93 -1.52
C ILE A 98 -14.06 14.58 -1.23
N VAL A 99 -13.67 14.39 0.04
CA VAL A 99 -12.31 13.93 0.39
C VAL A 99 -12.33 12.91 1.53
N ASP A 100 -11.80 11.71 1.27
CA ASP A 100 -11.46 10.69 2.29
C ASP A 100 -10.60 11.28 3.42
N GLN A 101 -11.06 11.21 4.66
CA GLN A 101 -10.29 11.63 5.84
C GLN A 101 -9.26 10.58 6.28
N MET A 102 -8.26 10.27 5.45
CA MET A 102 -7.17 9.37 5.85
C MET A 102 -6.00 10.11 6.53
N GLY A 103 -6.29 11.16 7.30
CA GLY A 103 -5.31 12.13 7.81
C GLY A 103 -5.28 12.29 9.34
N SER A 104 -5.90 11.40 10.11
CA SER A 104 -5.58 11.32 11.54
C SER A 104 -4.13 10.80 11.66
N PRO A 105 -3.21 11.50 12.36
CA PRO A 105 -1.90 10.94 12.68
C PRO A 105 -2.09 9.56 13.33
N GLU A 106 -1.12 8.65 13.17
CA GLU A 106 -1.15 7.40 13.94
C GLU A 106 -1.21 7.79 15.41
N ILE A 107 -2.38 7.66 16.02
CA ILE A 107 -2.47 7.76 17.47
C ILE A 107 -1.97 6.40 17.96
N VAL A 108 -0.65 6.23 17.87
CA VAL A 108 0.02 5.19 18.64
C VAL A 108 -0.35 5.48 20.09
N ASP A 109 -0.88 4.48 20.78
CA ASP A 109 -1.10 4.58 22.22
C ASP A 109 0.29 4.51 22.88
N ASP A 110 1.10 5.56 22.70
CA ASP A 110 2.50 5.64 23.13
C ASP A 110 2.65 5.62 24.65
N PHE A 111 1.54 5.58 25.38
CA PHE A 111 1.50 5.50 26.82
C PHE A 111 0.28 4.69 27.24
N GLU A 112 0.45 3.47 27.73
CA GLU A 112 -0.66 2.72 28.35
C GLU A 112 -1.15 3.49 29.60
N LEU A 113 -2.42 3.89 29.64
CA LEU A 113 -3.07 4.41 30.85
C LEU A 113 -3.10 3.29 31.91
N GLY A 114 -2.44 3.51 33.05
CA GLY A 114 -2.52 2.60 34.19
C GLY A 114 -3.95 2.53 34.72
N GLN A 115 -4.35 1.38 35.28
CA GLN A 115 -5.72 1.17 35.76
C GLN A 115 -6.12 2.22 36.82
N ASP A 116 -5.18 2.62 37.69
CA ASP A 116 -5.40 3.64 38.72
C ASP A 116 -5.65 5.04 38.12
N GLU A 117 -4.89 5.40 37.07
CA GLU A 117 -5.04 6.67 36.36
C GLU A 117 -6.41 6.80 35.67
N ALA A 118 -6.94 5.69 35.15
CA ALA A 118 -8.28 5.67 34.56
C ALA A 118 -9.40 5.85 35.60
N VAL A 119 -9.24 5.29 36.80
CA VAL A 119 -10.20 5.44 37.90
C VAL A 119 -10.27 6.89 38.36
N ASP A 120 -9.12 7.56 38.51
CA ASP A 120 -9.06 8.98 38.88
C ASP A 120 -9.77 9.88 37.85
N ILE A 121 -9.57 9.61 36.56
CA ILE A 121 -10.23 10.36 35.47
C ILE A 121 -11.75 10.16 35.49
N LYS A 122 -12.20 8.92 35.66
CA LYS A 122 -13.63 8.57 35.75
C LYS A 122 -14.31 9.29 36.92
N ASP A 123 -13.63 9.38 38.06
CA ASP A 123 -14.23 9.92 39.29
C ASP A 123 -14.17 11.44 39.42
N LYS A 124 -13.39 12.11 38.56
CA LYS A 124 -13.29 13.57 38.49
C LYS A 124 -14.64 14.24 38.22
N HIS A 125 -15.04 15.13 39.12
CA HIS A 125 -16.36 15.80 39.09
C HIS A 125 -16.64 16.53 37.76
N VAL A 126 -15.64 17.20 37.19
CA VAL A 126 -15.73 17.89 35.89
C VAL A 126 -16.10 16.92 34.76
N ASN A 127 -15.50 15.73 34.72
CA ASN A 127 -15.78 14.73 33.69
C ASN A 127 -17.19 14.15 33.84
N LYS A 128 -17.66 13.93 35.08
CA LYS A 128 -19.05 13.52 35.37
C LYS A 128 -20.07 14.57 34.94
N GLN A 129 -19.78 15.86 35.16
CA GLN A 129 -20.64 16.95 34.69
C GLN A 129 -20.69 17.02 33.16
N LYS A 130 -19.55 16.87 32.48
CA LYS A 130 -19.50 16.80 31.00
C LYS A 130 -20.33 15.65 30.45
N LEU A 131 -20.27 14.48 31.07
CA LEU A 131 -21.12 13.34 30.73
C LEU A 131 -22.61 13.68 30.90
N LYS A 132 -23.00 14.27 32.03
CA LYS A 132 -24.40 14.68 32.28
C LYS A 132 -24.91 15.65 31.20
N ARG A 133 -24.11 16.68 30.86
CA ARG A 133 -24.44 17.61 29.78
C ARG A 133 -24.59 16.89 28.44
N ARG A 134 -23.74 15.89 28.15
CA ARG A 134 -23.83 15.13 26.90
C ARG A 134 -25.08 14.25 26.83
N ILE A 135 -25.50 13.66 27.95
CA ILE A 135 -26.75 12.89 28.05
C ILE A 135 -27.96 13.76 27.68
N ASP A 136 -27.99 15.01 28.13
CA ASP A 136 -29.09 15.94 27.85
C ASP A 136 -29.08 16.48 26.40
N GLN A 137 -27.93 16.46 25.72
CA GLN A 137 -27.72 17.11 24.42
C GLN A 137 -27.74 16.16 23.22
N TYR A 138 -27.25 14.94 23.38
CA TYR A 138 -27.12 13.99 22.28
C TYR A 138 -28.21 12.94 22.39
N ASN A 139 -29.01 12.72 21.35
CA ASN A 139 -30.03 11.69 21.33
C ASN A 139 -29.58 10.51 20.46
N ILE A 140 -29.59 9.29 21.00
CA ILE A 140 -29.22 8.09 20.25
C ILE A 140 -30.41 7.66 19.38
N GLU A 141 -30.21 7.64 18.06
CA GLU A 141 -31.20 7.15 17.10
C GLU A 141 -31.13 5.63 16.95
N LEU A 142 -32.22 4.95 17.30
CA LEU A 142 -32.32 3.49 17.14
C LEU A 142 -32.63 3.12 15.70
N ARG A 143 -31.78 2.29 15.10
CA ARG A 143 -32.05 1.63 13.81
C ARG A 143 -32.87 0.35 13.98
N ASN A 144 -32.65 -0.35 15.09
CA ASN A 144 -33.37 -1.55 15.47
C ASN A 144 -33.67 -1.49 16.98
N PRO A 145 -34.78 -2.10 17.44
CA PRO A 145 -35.16 -2.04 18.85
C PRO A 145 -34.16 -2.81 19.73
N CYS A 146 -33.97 -2.33 20.97
CA CYS A 146 -33.28 -3.06 22.03
C CYS A 146 -34.06 -4.34 22.35
N ARG A 147 -33.36 -5.48 22.50
CA ARG A 147 -33.98 -6.78 22.75
C ARG A 147 -33.94 -7.12 24.24
N GLU A 148 -35.07 -7.55 24.77
CA GLU A 148 -35.18 -7.94 26.18
C GLU A 148 -34.24 -9.11 26.52
N GLY A 149 -33.55 -9.00 27.66
CA GLY A 149 -32.62 -10.02 28.15
C GLY A 149 -31.28 -10.10 27.42
N LYS A 150 -31.04 -9.30 26.37
CA LYS A 150 -29.76 -9.27 25.64
C LYS A 150 -28.76 -8.32 26.28
N LYS A 151 -27.49 -8.68 26.22
CA LYS A 151 -26.37 -7.84 26.68
C LYS A 151 -26.03 -6.79 25.62
N LEU A 152 -25.14 -5.84 25.90
CA LEU A 152 -24.71 -4.82 24.94
C LEU A 152 -23.25 -5.04 24.54
N LEU A 153 -23.00 -5.11 23.24
CA LEU A 153 -21.68 -5.08 22.62
C LEU A 153 -21.50 -3.75 21.88
N VAL A 154 -20.53 -2.94 22.31
CA VAL A 154 -20.14 -1.70 21.63
C VAL A 154 -18.85 -1.93 20.85
N LEU A 155 -18.83 -1.62 19.56
CA LEU A 155 -17.67 -1.85 18.70
C LEU A 155 -17.16 -0.54 18.12
N ASP A 156 -15.86 -0.31 18.26
CA ASP A 156 -15.16 0.64 17.39
C ASP A 156 -15.06 0.13 15.94
N ILE A 157 -14.66 0.99 15.02
CA ILE A 157 -14.55 0.68 13.59
C ILE A 157 -13.08 0.54 13.15
N ASP A 158 -12.30 1.60 13.32
CA ASP A 158 -10.99 1.76 12.69
C ASP A 158 -9.98 0.83 13.37
N TYR A 159 -9.31 -0.04 12.61
CA TYR A 159 -8.45 -1.12 13.15
C TYR A 159 -9.14 -2.16 14.06
N THR A 160 -10.40 -1.95 14.43
CA THR A 160 -11.21 -2.95 15.13
C THR A 160 -11.88 -3.90 14.13
N LEU A 161 -12.67 -3.37 13.19
CA LEU A 161 -13.44 -4.15 12.21
C LEU A 161 -12.83 -4.15 10.80
N PHE A 162 -12.00 -3.16 10.47
CA PHE A 162 -11.35 -3.07 9.15
C PHE A 162 -10.08 -2.21 9.18
N ASP A 163 -9.22 -2.37 8.17
CA ASP A 163 -8.04 -1.54 7.96
C ASP A 163 -8.40 -0.26 7.20
N HIS A 164 -8.51 0.85 7.92
CA HIS A 164 -8.86 2.15 7.34
C HIS A 164 -7.69 2.86 6.63
N ARG A 165 -6.46 2.32 6.67
CA ARG A 165 -5.27 2.99 6.12
C ARG A 165 -4.73 2.38 4.86
N SER A 166 -4.90 1.09 4.65
CA SER A 166 -4.53 0.48 3.37
C SER A 166 -5.46 0.93 2.25
N THR A 167 -4.93 1.04 1.04
CA THR A 167 -5.73 1.27 -0.16
C THR A 167 -6.08 -0.09 -0.77
N ALA A 168 -7.32 -0.24 -1.24
CA ALA A 168 -7.79 -1.46 -1.88
C ALA A 168 -8.68 -1.11 -3.07
N GLU A 169 -8.84 -2.03 -4.01
CA GLU A 169 -9.80 -1.92 -5.11
C GLU A 169 -11.22 -2.15 -4.59
N ASN A 170 -11.37 -3.15 -3.73
CA ASN A 170 -12.62 -3.48 -3.05
C ASN A 170 -12.55 -3.19 -1.54
N PRO A 171 -13.51 -2.46 -0.94
CA PRO A 171 -13.59 -2.27 0.51
C PRO A 171 -13.56 -3.58 1.32
N LEU A 172 -14.02 -4.69 0.75
CA LEU A 172 -14.01 -6.02 1.38
C LEU A 172 -12.60 -6.59 1.59
N GLU A 173 -11.59 -6.15 0.82
CA GLU A 173 -10.19 -6.53 1.05
C GLU A 173 -9.64 -5.94 2.35
N LEU A 174 -10.19 -4.78 2.76
CA LEU A 174 -9.82 -4.09 4.01
C LEU A 174 -10.57 -4.63 5.22
N MET A 175 -11.63 -5.42 5.00
CA MET A 175 -12.44 -6.02 6.05
C MET A 175 -11.60 -6.98 6.89
N ARG A 176 -11.69 -6.87 8.22
CA ARG A 176 -11.05 -7.83 9.11
C ARG A 176 -11.64 -9.23 8.90
N PRO A 177 -10.82 -10.28 8.81
CA PRO A 177 -11.31 -11.65 8.66
C PRO A 177 -12.36 -12.02 9.70
N TYR A 178 -13.36 -12.80 9.29
CA TYR A 178 -14.45 -13.30 10.14
C TYR A 178 -15.40 -12.24 10.69
N LEU A 179 -15.43 -11.02 10.13
CA LEU A 179 -16.28 -9.93 10.62
C LEU A 179 -17.76 -10.32 10.68
N HIS A 180 -18.32 -10.90 9.61
CA HIS A 180 -19.74 -11.23 9.56
C HIS A 180 -20.09 -12.43 10.44
N GLU A 181 -19.21 -13.41 10.53
CA GLU A 181 -19.33 -14.59 11.39
C GLU A 181 -19.32 -14.17 12.87
N PHE A 182 -18.38 -13.29 13.25
CA PHE A 182 -18.30 -12.71 14.58
C PHE A 182 -19.57 -11.94 14.95
N LEU A 183 -20.03 -11.03 14.08
CA LEU A 183 -21.24 -10.25 14.35
C LEU A 183 -22.50 -11.12 14.39
N THR A 184 -22.58 -12.15 13.55
CA THR A 184 -23.70 -13.11 13.58
C THR A 184 -23.74 -13.87 14.89
N ALA A 185 -22.60 -14.40 15.34
CA ALA A 185 -22.51 -15.13 16.59
C ALA A 185 -22.75 -14.23 17.81
N ALA A 186 -22.16 -13.04 17.84
CA ALA A 186 -22.37 -12.06 18.91
C ALA A 186 -23.84 -11.63 19.00
N TYR A 187 -24.51 -11.42 17.86
CA TYR A 187 -25.90 -10.96 17.83
C TYR A 187 -26.87 -11.93 18.50
N VAL A 188 -26.52 -13.21 18.62
CA VAL A 188 -27.33 -14.19 19.35
C VAL A 188 -27.52 -13.75 20.81
N GLU A 189 -26.48 -13.21 21.47
CA GLU A 189 -26.52 -12.87 22.90
C GLU A 189 -26.41 -11.36 23.21
N TYR A 190 -25.97 -10.57 22.24
CA TYR A 190 -25.69 -9.15 22.39
C TYR A 190 -26.46 -8.31 21.37
N ASP A 191 -27.07 -7.22 21.82
CA ASP A 191 -27.36 -6.08 20.98
C ASP A 191 -26.05 -5.38 20.60
N ILE A 192 -25.96 -4.90 19.36
CA ILE A 192 -24.71 -4.41 18.79
C ILE A 192 -24.86 -2.93 18.47
N MET A 193 -24.02 -2.09 19.06
CA MET A 193 -23.90 -0.68 18.72
C MET A 193 -22.50 -0.39 18.16
N ILE A 194 -22.44 0.39 17.08
CA ILE A 194 -21.17 0.82 16.49
C ILE A 194 -20.88 2.24 16.98
N TRP A 195 -19.69 2.48 17.53
CA TRP A 195 -19.28 3.80 18.01
C TRP A 195 -17.91 4.20 17.45
N SER A 196 -17.90 5.15 16.52
CA SER A 196 -16.68 5.67 15.90
C SER A 196 -16.31 7.07 16.38
N ALA A 197 -15.02 7.39 16.37
CA ALA A 197 -14.51 8.75 16.57
C ALA A 197 -14.58 9.62 15.29
N THR A 198 -15.28 9.17 14.25
CA THR A 198 -15.51 9.90 13.00
C THR A 198 -16.92 10.47 12.92
N SER A 199 -17.30 11.13 11.82
CA SER A 199 -18.67 11.65 11.64
C SER A 199 -19.66 10.55 11.25
N MET A 200 -20.95 10.73 11.57
CA MET A 200 -22.00 9.76 11.20
C MET A 200 -21.99 9.36 9.71
N LYS A 201 -21.78 10.31 8.80
CA LYS A 201 -21.67 10.04 7.35
C LYS A 201 -20.59 9.01 7.00
N TRP A 202 -19.44 9.10 7.67
CA TRP A 202 -18.33 8.14 7.50
C TRP A 202 -18.69 6.77 8.07
N VAL A 203 -19.33 6.74 9.24
CA VAL A 203 -19.82 5.51 9.86
C VAL A 203 -20.79 4.79 8.93
N GLU A 204 -21.80 5.50 8.42
CA GLU A 204 -22.80 4.92 7.51
C GLU A 204 -22.18 4.42 6.20
N LEU A 205 -21.30 5.22 5.59
CA LEU A 205 -20.61 4.84 4.36
C LEU A 205 -19.78 3.57 4.54
N LYS A 206 -18.93 3.52 5.58
CA LYS A 206 -18.02 2.38 5.81
C LYS A 206 -18.78 1.13 6.24
N MET A 207 -19.72 1.24 7.16
CA MET A 207 -20.55 0.09 7.57
C MET A 207 -21.46 -0.39 6.43
N GLY A 208 -21.85 0.49 5.51
CA GLY A 208 -22.52 0.13 4.26
C GLY A 208 -21.61 -0.64 3.30
N GLN A 209 -20.42 -0.11 3.02
CA GLN A 209 -19.42 -0.72 2.13
C GLN A 209 -18.94 -2.10 2.61
N LEU A 210 -18.80 -2.28 3.93
CA LEU A 210 -18.44 -3.56 4.54
C LEU A 210 -19.64 -4.52 4.66
N GLY A 211 -20.84 -4.15 4.18
CA GLY A 211 -22.03 -4.99 4.25
C GLY A 211 -22.62 -5.19 5.66
N VAL A 212 -22.16 -4.43 6.66
CA VAL A 212 -22.59 -4.55 8.07
C VAL A 212 -24.01 -4.04 8.27
N LEU A 213 -24.40 -2.94 7.62
CA LEU A 213 -25.72 -2.33 7.85
C LEU A 213 -26.89 -3.11 7.22
N ASN A 214 -26.62 -3.96 6.21
CA ASN A 214 -27.62 -4.64 5.39
C ASN A 214 -27.53 -6.17 5.47
N ASN A 215 -26.86 -6.72 6.49
CA ASN A 215 -26.72 -8.16 6.65
C ASN A 215 -28.06 -8.81 7.10
N PRO A 216 -28.44 -9.98 6.55
CA PRO A 216 -29.65 -10.69 6.98
C PRO A 216 -29.50 -11.41 8.34
N ASN A 217 -28.28 -11.74 8.75
CA ASN A 217 -28.04 -12.63 9.90
C ASN A 217 -27.95 -11.90 11.26
N TYR A 218 -27.80 -10.58 11.24
CA TYR A 218 -27.76 -9.76 12.45
C TYR A 218 -28.30 -8.35 12.19
N LYS A 219 -28.53 -7.60 13.27
CA LYS A 219 -28.97 -6.19 13.20
C LYS A 219 -28.11 -5.31 14.11
N ILE A 220 -27.84 -4.10 13.64
CA ILE A 220 -27.15 -3.07 14.41
C ILE A 220 -28.21 -2.19 15.09
N THR A 221 -28.18 -2.12 16.41
CA THR A 221 -29.16 -1.42 17.25
C THR A 221 -29.07 0.09 17.05
N ALA A 222 -27.86 0.66 17.15
CA ALA A 222 -27.62 2.09 16.97
C ALA A 222 -26.21 2.37 16.41
N LEU A 223 -26.04 3.55 15.83
CA LEU A 223 -24.76 4.11 15.40
C LEU A 223 -24.46 5.35 16.24
N LEU A 224 -23.22 5.47 16.71
CA LEU A 224 -22.73 6.62 17.46
C LEU A 224 -21.46 7.15 16.80
N ASP A 225 -21.30 8.45 16.82
CA ASP A 225 -20.21 9.15 16.16
C ASP A 225 -19.41 10.03 17.14
N HIS A 226 -18.47 10.83 16.64
CA HIS A 226 -17.65 11.71 17.47
C HIS A 226 -18.44 12.75 18.27
N LEU A 227 -19.67 13.09 17.86
CA LEU A 227 -20.54 14.00 18.62
C LEU A 227 -21.17 13.34 19.85
N ALA A 228 -21.05 12.02 20.03
CA ALA A 228 -21.40 11.35 21.28
C ALA A 228 -20.24 11.33 22.30
N MET A 229 -19.01 11.58 21.86
CA MET A 229 -17.80 11.54 22.70
C MET A 229 -17.68 12.76 23.62
N ILE A 230 -16.98 12.61 24.75
CA ILE A 230 -16.67 13.72 25.66
C ILE A 230 -15.16 13.92 25.79
N THR A 231 -14.77 15.17 26.04
CA THR A 231 -13.40 15.54 26.37
C THR A 231 -13.14 15.45 27.87
N VAL A 232 -12.26 14.55 28.26
CA VAL A 232 -11.86 14.32 29.65
C VAL A 232 -10.54 15.01 29.97
N GLN A 233 -10.40 15.42 31.23
CA GLN A 233 -9.17 16.00 31.76
C GLN A 233 -8.43 14.98 32.64
N SER A 234 -7.16 14.75 32.32
CA SER A 234 -6.18 14.01 33.11
C SER A 234 -5.11 14.96 33.63
N ASP A 235 -4.68 14.77 34.88
CA ASP A 235 -3.64 15.61 35.50
C ASP A 235 -2.23 15.28 34.98
N SER A 236 -2.01 14.05 34.53
CA SER A 236 -0.76 13.54 33.96
C SER A 236 -0.66 13.72 32.44
N ARG A 237 -1.79 13.68 31.71
CA ARG A 237 -1.79 13.60 30.24
C ARG A 237 -2.53 14.72 29.53
N GLY A 238 -2.98 15.72 30.28
CA GLY A 238 -3.77 16.81 29.72
C GLY A 238 -5.15 16.34 29.29
N ILE A 239 -5.62 16.82 28.14
CA ILE A 239 -7.01 16.72 27.73
C ILE A 239 -7.11 15.82 26.48
N PHE A 240 -8.05 14.87 26.47
CA PHE A 240 -8.30 13.97 25.34
C PHE A 240 -9.75 13.50 25.29
N ASP A 241 -10.15 12.86 24.19
CA ASP A 241 -11.52 12.39 23.97
C ASP A 241 -11.73 10.92 24.32
N CYS A 242 -12.94 10.60 24.79
CA CYS A 242 -13.36 9.24 25.07
C CYS A 242 -14.84 9.01 24.72
N LYS A 243 -15.24 7.73 24.70
CA LYS A 243 -16.57 7.18 24.41
C LYS A 243 -17.23 6.72 25.73
N PRO A 244 -17.96 7.61 26.43
CA PRO A 244 -18.50 7.28 27.75
C PRO A 244 -19.75 6.40 27.65
N LEU A 245 -19.66 5.12 28.02
CA LEU A 245 -20.80 4.19 28.01
C LEU A 245 -21.96 4.65 28.90
N GLY A 246 -21.70 5.50 29.90
CA GLY A 246 -22.74 6.13 30.71
C GLY A 246 -23.75 6.95 29.90
N LEU A 247 -23.41 7.40 28.68
CA LEU A 247 -24.38 8.01 27.76
C LEU A 247 -25.47 7.02 27.37
N ILE A 248 -25.08 5.81 26.96
CA ILE A 248 -26.00 4.74 26.54
C ILE A 248 -26.82 4.26 27.74
N TRP A 249 -26.19 4.03 28.89
CA TRP A 249 -26.87 3.55 30.10
C TRP A 249 -27.91 4.54 30.63
N ALA A 250 -27.70 5.85 30.45
CA ALA A 250 -28.66 6.86 30.87
C ALA A 250 -29.88 6.95 29.95
N GLN A 251 -29.73 6.65 28.65
CA GLN A 251 -30.83 6.69 27.68
C GLN A 251 -31.62 5.39 27.58
N PHE A 252 -30.98 4.25 27.88
CA PHE A 252 -31.61 2.93 27.86
C PHE A 252 -31.38 2.15 29.18
N PRO A 253 -31.70 2.74 30.35
CA PRO A 253 -31.41 2.14 31.67
C PRO A 253 -32.15 0.82 31.93
N GLU A 254 -33.27 0.59 31.25
CA GLU A 254 -34.06 -0.63 31.34
C GLU A 254 -33.40 -1.82 30.64
N PHE A 255 -32.52 -1.57 29.67
CA PHE A 255 -31.83 -2.62 28.91
C PHE A 255 -30.37 -2.78 29.34
N TYR A 256 -29.64 -1.68 29.54
CA TYR A 256 -28.18 -1.71 29.61
C TYR A 256 -27.61 -0.97 30.82
N SER A 257 -26.56 -1.55 31.39
CA SER A 257 -25.79 -1.00 32.51
C SER A 257 -24.35 -1.48 32.44
N SER A 258 -23.51 -1.06 33.40
CA SER A 258 -22.14 -1.57 33.52
C SER A 258 -22.06 -3.09 33.74
N LYS A 259 -23.14 -3.73 34.20
CA LYS A 259 -23.17 -5.17 34.50
C LYS A 259 -23.32 -6.05 33.27
N ASN A 260 -23.83 -5.52 32.16
CA ASN A 260 -24.15 -6.31 30.96
C ASN A 260 -23.65 -5.66 29.66
N THR A 261 -22.71 -4.71 29.76
CA THR A 261 -22.11 -4.04 28.59
C THR A 261 -20.63 -4.38 28.46
N ILE A 262 -20.18 -4.66 27.25
CA ILE A 262 -18.76 -4.79 26.90
C ILE A 262 -18.44 -3.97 25.64
N MET A 263 -17.28 -3.34 25.59
CA MET A 263 -16.84 -2.48 24.51
C MET A 263 -15.49 -2.93 23.95
N PHE A 264 -15.38 -3.12 22.63
CA PHE A 264 -14.13 -3.44 21.95
C PHE A 264 -13.62 -2.21 21.21
N ASP A 265 -12.37 -1.86 21.48
CA ASP A 265 -11.69 -0.70 20.89
C ASP A 265 -10.19 -0.96 20.92
N ASP A 266 -9.46 -0.60 19.87
CA ASP A 266 -8.02 -0.81 19.82
C ASP A 266 -7.27 0.19 20.73
N LEU A 267 -7.95 1.25 21.19
CA LEU A 267 -7.37 2.34 21.97
C LEU A 267 -7.98 2.38 23.37
N ARG A 268 -7.16 2.05 24.39
CA ARG A 268 -7.60 1.98 25.80
C ARG A 268 -8.22 3.28 26.30
N ARG A 269 -7.70 4.43 25.87
CA ARG A 269 -8.21 5.75 26.26
C ARG A 269 -9.69 5.98 25.91
N ASN A 270 -10.21 5.31 24.88
CA ASN A 270 -11.58 5.52 24.43
C ASN A 270 -12.61 5.07 25.48
N PHE A 271 -12.26 4.14 26.35
CA PHE A 271 -13.14 3.68 27.43
C PHE A 271 -12.64 4.06 28.83
N VAL A 272 -11.88 5.16 28.95
CA VAL A 272 -11.33 5.63 30.25
C VAL A 272 -12.41 5.97 31.29
N MET A 273 -13.60 6.37 30.87
CA MET A 273 -14.75 6.62 31.78
C MET A 273 -15.46 5.34 32.23
N ASN A 274 -15.10 4.20 31.64
CA ASN A 274 -15.70 2.89 31.90
C ASN A 274 -14.63 1.78 31.70
N PRO A 275 -13.52 1.82 32.46
CA PRO A 275 -12.34 0.99 32.20
C PRO A 275 -12.62 -0.50 32.38
N GLN A 276 -13.56 -0.85 33.26
CA GLN A 276 -13.94 -2.23 33.54
C GLN A 276 -14.80 -2.87 32.44
N ASN A 277 -15.39 -2.07 31.53
CA ASN A 277 -16.23 -2.56 30.44
C ASN A 277 -15.49 -2.61 29.09
N GLY A 278 -14.25 -2.11 29.04
CA GLY A 278 -13.46 -2.06 27.82
C GLY A 278 -12.52 -3.24 27.68
N LEU A 279 -12.42 -3.77 26.47
CA LEU A 279 -11.44 -4.76 26.05
C LEU A 279 -10.59 -4.15 24.93
N VAL A 280 -9.27 -4.12 25.14
CA VAL A 280 -8.32 -3.70 24.10
C VAL A 280 -8.17 -4.83 23.09
N ILE A 281 -8.67 -4.62 21.88
CA ILE A 281 -8.50 -5.55 20.75
C ILE A 281 -7.17 -5.26 20.06
N LYS A 282 -6.50 -6.29 19.54
CA LYS A 282 -5.32 -6.09 18.70
C LYS A 282 -5.70 -5.31 17.42
N PRO A 283 -5.01 -4.21 17.07
CA PRO A 283 -5.33 -3.43 15.88
C PRO A 283 -5.05 -4.22 14.60
N PHE A 284 -6.01 -4.24 13.68
CA PHE A 284 -5.91 -4.86 12.36
C PHE A 284 -5.35 -3.86 11.33
N LYS A 285 -4.04 -3.93 11.10
CA LYS A 285 -3.31 -3.06 10.16
C LYS A 285 -2.80 -3.87 8.95
N LYS A 286 -2.55 -3.21 7.82
CA LYS A 286 -1.95 -3.81 6.62
C LYS A 286 -2.72 -5.06 6.17
N ALA A 287 -4.00 -4.88 5.83
CA ALA A 287 -4.89 -5.98 5.47
C ALA A 287 -4.26 -6.91 4.41
N HIS A 288 -3.67 -6.34 3.35
CA HIS A 288 -2.98 -7.09 2.30
C HIS A 288 -1.89 -8.07 2.78
N SER A 289 -1.27 -7.86 3.94
CA SER A 289 -0.26 -8.77 4.51
C SER A 289 -0.77 -9.64 5.65
N ASN A 290 -1.75 -9.16 6.41
CA ASN A 290 -2.13 -9.77 7.68
C ASN A 290 -3.48 -10.51 7.64
N ARG A 291 -4.28 -10.30 6.60
CA ARG A 291 -5.64 -10.83 6.49
C ARG A 291 -5.69 -12.36 6.57
N ASP A 292 -4.76 -13.07 5.97
CA ASP A 292 -4.81 -14.55 5.98
C ASP A 292 -4.45 -15.17 7.34
N ASN A 293 -3.81 -14.39 8.22
CA ASN A 293 -3.30 -14.87 9.51
C ASN A 293 -4.05 -14.27 10.73
N ASP A 294 -4.89 -13.23 10.55
CA ASP A 294 -5.64 -12.63 11.65
C ASP A 294 -6.84 -13.51 12.03
N GLN A 295 -6.87 -13.94 13.29
CA GLN A 295 -7.90 -14.81 13.87
C GLN A 295 -8.54 -14.15 15.11
N GLU A 296 -8.37 -12.84 15.27
CA GLU A 296 -8.70 -12.17 16.53
C GLU A 296 -10.22 -12.17 16.79
N LEU A 297 -11.03 -11.90 15.76
CA LEU A 297 -12.48 -11.93 15.87
C LEU A 297 -13.03 -13.34 16.15
N VAL A 298 -12.35 -14.39 15.69
CA VAL A 298 -12.71 -15.79 16.01
C VAL A 298 -12.53 -16.04 17.51
N LYS A 299 -11.38 -15.65 18.07
CA LYS A 299 -11.11 -15.80 19.51
C LYS A 299 -12.05 -14.95 20.36
N LEU A 300 -12.34 -13.72 19.93
CA LEU A 300 -13.30 -12.86 20.61
C LEU A 300 -14.73 -13.39 20.54
N THR A 301 -15.11 -14.07 19.46
CA THR A 301 -16.40 -14.78 19.38
C THR A 301 -16.51 -15.80 20.51
N GLN A 302 -15.48 -16.65 20.69
CA GLN A 302 -15.45 -17.65 21.75
C GLN A 302 -15.53 -17.01 23.14
N TYR A 303 -14.81 -15.90 23.34
CA TYR A 303 -14.83 -15.16 24.59
C TYR A 303 -16.22 -14.61 24.92
N LEU A 304 -16.87 -13.92 23.96
CA LEU A 304 -18.21 -13.35 24.15
C LEU A 304 -19.24 -14.44 24.48
N LEU A 305 -19.23 -15.55 23.74
CA LEU A 305 -20.16 -16.66 24.01
C LEU A 305 -19.91 -17.29 25.39
N SER A 306 -18.66 -17.35 25.86
CA SER A 306 -18.33 -17.92 27.17
C SER A 306 -18.79 -17.06 28.35
N ILE A 307 -18.86 -15.74 28.17
CA ILE A 307 -19.30 -14.80 29.22
C ILE A 307 -20.77 -14.40 29.07
N ALA A 308 -21.45 -14.83 28.01
CA ALA A 308 -22.84 -14.48 27.75
C ALA A 308 -23.81 -15.01 28.83
N GLU A 309 -23.53 -16.17 29.42
CA GLU A 309 -24.35 -16.76 30.49
C GLU A 309 -24.19 -16.06 31.85
N TRP A 310 -23.20 -15.19 32.02
CA TRP A 310 -22.92 -14.55 33.30
C TRP A 310 -23.89 -13.40 33.54
N GLU A 311 -24.55 -13.35 34.71
CA GLU A 311 -25.48 -12.25 35.03
C GLU A 311 -24.77 -10.88 35.14
N ASP A 312 -23.56 -10.86 35.70
CA ASP A 312 -22.79 -9.63 35.95
C ASP A 312 -21.36 -9.74 35.43
N LEU A 313 -21.04 -8.93 34.42
CA LEU A 313 -19.72 -8.83 33.80
C LEU A 313 -18.75 -7.96 34.62
N SER A 314 -19.22 -7.22 35.64
CA SER A 314 -18.42 -6.22 36.36
C SER A 314 -17.22 -6.82 37.10
N ASN A 315 -17.17 -8.13 37.32
CA ASN A 315 -16.07 -8.82 38.00
C ASN A 315 -15.06 -9.47 37.04
N LEU A 316 -15.28 -9.39 35.73
CA LEU A 316 -14.39 -10.00 34.73
C LEU A 316 -13.19 -9.11 34.44
N ASN A 317 -11.99 -9.65 34.55
CA ASN A 317 -10.80 -8.95 34.06
C ASN A 317 -10.63 -9.21 32.56
N HIS A 318 -11.09 -8.27 31.74
CA HIS A 318 -11.01 -8.39 30.29
C HIS A 318 -9.57 -8.43 29.77
N ASN A 319 -8.55 -7.99 30.51
CA ASN A 319 -7.16 -8.11 30.04
C ASN A 319 -6.70 -9.57 29.90
N ASN A 320 -7.37 -10.51 30.59
CA ASN A 320 -7.06 -11.94 30.55
C ASN A 320 -7.89 -12.72 29.52
N TRP A 321 -8.66 -12.04 28.67
CA TRP A 321 -9.51 -12.67 27.66
C TRP A 321 -8.78 -13.69 26.76
N PRO A 322 -7.49 -13.54 26.37
CA PRO A 322 -6.82 -14.51 25.48
C PRO A 322 -6.58 -15.86 26.15
N PHE A 323 -6.59 -15.90 27.49
CA PHE A 323 -6.36 -17.11 28.29
C PHE A 323 -7.66 -17.74 28.78
N PHE A 324 -8.81 -17.19 28.41
CA PHE A 324 -10.11 -17.67 28.86
C PHE A 324 -10.47 -18.97 28.12
N THR A 325 -10.62 -20.07 28.84
CA THR A 325 -10.97 -21.37 28.26
C THR A 325 -12.47 -21.68 28.45
N GLU A 326 -13.04 -22.54 27.60
CA GLU A 326 -14.44 -23.00 27.78
C GLU A 326 -14.71 -23.63 29.17
N ASP A 327 -13.67 -24.17 29.80
CA ASP A 327 -13.73 -24.74 31.14
C ASP A 327 -13.86 -23.68 32.25
N ASP A 328 -13.33 -22.47 32.03
CA ASP A 328 -13.44 -21.36 32.99
C ASP A 328 -14.87 -20.81 33.07
N GLY A 329 -15.64 -20.91 31.98
CA GLY A 329 -17.07 -20.58 31.95
C GLY A 329 -17.93 -21.56 32.76
N LYS A 330 -17.59 -22.85 32.75
CA LYS A 330 -18.34 -23.91 33.45
C LYS A 330 -18.00 -24.06 34.93
N ARG A 331 -16.75 -23.77 35.34
CA ARG A 331 -16.26 -24.02 36.72
C ARG A 331 -16.70 -22.98 37.77
N ARG A 332 -17.34 -21.88 37.39
CA ARG A 332 -17.67 -20.76 38.31
C ARG A 332 -19.17 -20.51 38.56
N ILE A 333 -20.05 -21.41 38.13
CA ILE A 333 -21.47 -21.38 38.51
C ILE A 333 -21.62 -22.05 39.90
N PRO A 334 -22.07 -21.35 40.97
CA PRO A 334 -22.42 -22.00 42.22
C PRO A 334 -23.58 -22.96 41.98
N SER A 335 -23.45 -24.21 42.45
CA SER A 335 -24.50 -25.23 42.38
C SER A 335 -25.81 -24.73 43.00
N LEU A 336 -26.75 -24.30 42.17
CA LEU A 336 -28.14 -24.17 42.52
C LEU A 336 -28.89 -25.33 41.86
N THR A 337 -29.36 -26.18 42.75
CA THR A 337 -30.29 -27.31 42.64
C THR A 337 -30.93 -27.55 41.27
N SER A 338 -30.81 -28.80 40.83
CA SER A 338 -31.65 -29.41 39.81
C SER A 338 -33.10 -29.05 40.06
N ASP A 339 -33.71 -28.32 39.13
CA ASP A 339 -34.98 -28.71 38.52
C ASP A 339 -35.32 -27.75 37.37
N ALA A 340 -35.92 -28.33 36.32
CA ALA A 340 -36.41 -27.71 35.08
C ALA A 340 -35.40 -27.47 33.94
N ILE A 341 -34.87 -28.57 33.39
CA ILE A 341 -34.59 -28.68 31.96
C ILE A 341 -35.92 -28.69 31.20
N LYS A 342 -36.19 -27.66 30.39
CA LYS A 342 -36.92 -27.80 29.11
C LYS A 342 -36.31 -26.85 28.08
N HIS A 343 -35.48 -27.40 27.20
CA HIS A 343 -35.11 -26.79 25.93
C HIS A 343 -36.35 -26.57 25.03
N PRO A 344 -36.24 -25.69 24.03
CA PRO A 344 -36.04 -26.25 22.69
C PRO A 344 -34.91 -25.59 21.87
N SER A 345 -34.29 -26.45 21.05
CA SER A 345 -33.64 -26.17 19.75
C SER A 345 -32.21 -25.61 19.72
N ARG A 346 -31.23 -26.51 19.89
CA ARG A 346 -29.88 -26.40 19.33
C ARG A 346 -29.97 -26.33 17.80
N VAL A 347 -29.40 -25.28 17.20
CA VAL A 347 -29.02 -25.29 15.79
C VAL A 347 -27.75 -26.13 15.64
N HIS A 348 -27.85 -27.22 14.89
CA HIS A 348 -26.70 -28.01 14.46
C HIS A 348 -25.86 -27.21 13.47
N LEU A 349 -24.63 -26.85 13.86
CA LEU A 349 -23.54 -26.64 12.92
C LEU A 349 -23.18 -28.01 12.34
N VAL A 350 -23.53 -28.20 11.06
CA VAL A 350 -23.08 -29.35 10.26
C VAL A 350 -21.56 -29.26 10.15
N GLY A 351 -20.89 -30.31 10.61
CA GLY A 351 -19.44 -30.42 10.57
C GLY A 351 -18.93 -30.50 9.13
N LEU A 352 -17.90 -29.71 8.85
CA LEU A 352 -16.88 -30.08 7.88
C LEU A 352 -15.65 -30.50 8.68
N SER A 353 -15.45 -31.82 8.75
CA SER A 353 -14.26 -32.47 9.26
C SER A 353 -13.09 -32.23 8.31
N PHE A 354 -11.96 -31.78 8.83
CA PHE A 354 -10.64 -32.08 8.27
C PHE A 354 -9.84 -32.81 9.34
N SER A 355 -9.85 -34.14 9.27
CA SER A 355 -8.84 -35.00 9.87
C SER A 355 -7.79 -35.30 8.81
N ASP A 356 -6.54 -34.90 9.04
CA ASP A 356 -5.37 -35.77 8.96
C ASP A 356 -4.08 -34.95 9.15
N SER A 357 -3.67 -34.80 10.41
CA SER A 357 -2.28 -34.49 10.76
C SER A 357 -1.65 -35.75 11.35
N GLN A 358 -1.01 -36.55 10.49
CA GLN A 358 -0.06 -37.55 10.95
C GLN A 358 1.24 -36.84 11.32
N ALA A 359 1.59 -36.95 12.59
CA ALA A 359 2.89 -36.60 13.13
C ALA A 359 3.99 -37.44 12.47
N PHE A 360 5.05 -36.77 12.01
CA PHE A 360 6.36 -37.38 11.83
C PHE A 360 7.42 -36.50 12.49
N ASN A 361 8.06 -37.09 13.51
CA ASN A 361 9.23 -36.61 14.23
C ASN A 361 10.30 -36.00 13.29
N ARG A 362 10.82 -34.83 13.67
CA ARG A 362 12.23 -34.49 13.46
C ARG A 362 12.80 -33.79 14.69
N ASP A 363 13.61 -34.54 15.41
CA ASP A 363 14.66 -34.02 16.27
C ASP A 363 15.54 -33.04 15.48
N CYS A 364 15.72 -31.82 15.99
CA CYS A 364 16.86 -30.97 15.64
C CYS A 364 17.36 -30.28 16.91
N ASN A 365 18.48 -30.81 17.40
CA ASN A 365 19.31 -30.25 18.46
C ASN A 365 19.68 -28.78 18.17
N CYS A 366 19.39 -27.89 19.13
CA CYS A 366 19.95 -26.55 19.18
C CYS A 366 21.45 -26.63 19.51
N GLY A 367 22.31 -26.31 18.55
CA GLY A 367 23.73 -26.00 18.76
C GLY A 367 23.96 -24.48 18.83
N PRO A 368 24.94 -23.99 19.61
CA PRO A 368 25.11 -22.57 19.87
C PRO A 368 25.69 -21.80 18.66
N ILE A 369 25.16 -20.61 18.44
CA ILE A 369 25.61 -19.63 17.45
C ILE A 369 26.97 -19.07 17.90
N ILE A 370 28.04 -19.38 17.15
CA ILE A 370 29.35 -18.74 17.29
C ILE A 370 29.36 -17.49 16.40
N ILE A 371 29.38 -16.32 17.03
CA ILE A 371 29.59 -15.02 16.38
C ILE A 371 31.08 -14.89 16.04
N LEU A 372 31.44 -15.04 14.76
CA LEU A 372 32.76 -14.65 14.27
C LEU A 372 32.75 -13.16 13.91
N LYS A 373 33.26 -12.34 14.84
CA LYS A 373 33.76 -10.98 14.54
C LYS A 373 34.92 -11.10 13.56
N ARG A 374 34.83 -10.43 12.41
CA ARG A 374 35.97 -10.23 11.50
C ARG A 374 36.34 -8.75 11.53
N ASP A 375 37.37 -8.44 12.33
CA ASP A 375 38.11 -7.19 12.26
C ASP A 375 38.90 -7.16 10.94
N MET A 376 38.74 -6.09 10.17
CA MET A 376 39.67 -5.75 9.09
C MET A 376 40.02 -4.27 9.18
N SER A 377 41.05 -4.00 9.98
CA SER A 377 41.80 -2.75 9.96
C SER A 377 42.81 -2.81 8.79
N SER A 378 42.70 -1.87 7.85
CA SER A 378 43.83 -1.54 6.99
C SER A 378 43.91 -0.01 6.86
N SER A 379 45.08 0.52 7.20
CA SER A 379 45.37 1.95 7.28
C SER A 379 46.47 2.33 6.27
N ARG A 380 46.06 3.05 5.22
CA ARG A 380 46.75 4.14 4.46
C ARG A 380 48.10 3.85 3.75
N PRO A 381 48.58 4.73 2.81
CA PRO A 381 48.06 6.04 2.36
C PRO A 381 47.90 6.23 0.83
N PRO A 382 47.33 7.38 0.38
CA PRO A 382 47.05 7.67 -1.03
C PRO A 382 48.21 8.37 -1.75
N ALA A 383 48.36 8.07 -3.04
CA ALA A 383 49.19 8.83 -3.97
C ALA A 383 48.46 10.11 -4.39
N LYS A 384 49.13 11.26 -4.20
CA LYS A 384 48.70 12.58 -4.67
C LYS A 384 48.81 12.65 -6.19
N SER A 385 47.73 12.99 -6.88
CA SER A 385 47.84 13.66 -8.19
C SER A 385 47.21 15.05 -8.10
N ARG A 386 47.88 15.97 -8.77
CA ARG A 386 47.91 17.41 -8.55
C ARG A 386 46.90 18.05 -9.50
N LEU A 387 46.09 18.98 -8.98
CA LEU A 387 45.25 19.87 -9.76
C LEU A 387 46.13 20.68 -10.73
N VAL A 388 45.88 20.59 -12.04
CA VAL A 388 46.35 21.56 -13.03
C VAL A 388 45.14 22.02 -13.81
N ARG A 389 44.75 23.29 -13.60
CA ARG A 389 43.89 24.03 -14.53
C ARG A 389 44.68 24.29 -15.81
N ALA A 390 44.06 24.05 -16.96
CA ALA A 390 44.47 24.67 -18.22
C ALA A 390 43.22 25.11 -18.98
N ASN A 391 43.12 26.42 -19.17
CA ASN A 391 42.32 27.07 -20.19
C ASN A 391 42.94 26.81 -21.58
N ASP A 392 42.11 27.04 -22.59
CA ASP A 392 42.41 27.34 -23.99
C ASP A 392 42.45 26.18 -24.98
N GLY A 393 41.79 26.45 -26.11
CA GLY A 393 41.30 25.49 -27.10
C GLY A 393 42.38 24.70 -27.81
N PHE A 394 42.06 23.44 -28.06
CA PHE A 394 42.66 22.65 -29.12
C PHE A 394 41.61 21.71 -29.72
N LEU A 395 41.38 21.85 -31.02
CA LEU A 395 40.62 20.93 -31.86
C LEU A 395 41.24 19.53 -31.78
N ILE A 396 40.49 18.55 -31.29
CA ILE A 396 40.87 17.14 -31.39
C ILE A 396 40.24 16.56 -32.66
N PHE A 397 41.11 16.19 -33.59
CA PHE A 397 40.78 15.36 -34.74
C PHE A 397 40.25 14.00 -34.26
N LEU A 398 39.04 13.64 -34.67
CA LEU A 398 38.49 12.30 -34.53
C LEU A 398 39.25 11.34 -35.46
N SER A 399 39.90 10.34 -34.88
CA SER A 399 40.33 9.13 -35.59
C SER A 399 39.11 8.25 -35.90
N PRO A 400 38.89 7.81 -37.16
CA PRO A 400 37.80 6.91 -37.49
C PRO A 400 38.26 5.47 -37.22
N GLY A 401 37.74 4.84 -36.17
CA GLY A 401 38.16 3.49 -35.79
C GLY A 401 37.54 3.00 -34.49
N ALA A 402 36.21 3.10 -34.38
CA ALA A 402 35.44 2.35 -33.39
C ALA A 402 34.17 1.86 -34.08
N ASN A 403 33.95 0.54 -34.05
CA ASN A 403 32.79 -0.13 -34.61
C ASN A 403 31.48 0.56 -34.19
N GLU A 404 30.63 0.80 -35.17
CA GLU A 404 29.37 1.55 -35.16
C GLU A 404 28.21 0.81 -34.44
N ALA A 405 28.47 0.01 -33.40
CA ALA A 405 27.45 -0.87 -32.80
C ALA A 405 27.02 -0.52 -31.36
N VAL A 406 27.54 0.54 -30.73
CA VAL A 406 27.33 0.79 -29.29
C VAL A 406 26.46 2.02 -28.98
N LEU A 407 25.98 2.78 -29.97
CA LEU A 407 25.24 4.03 -29.68
C LEU A 407 23.72 3.88 -29.43
N ASP A 408 23.10 2.73 -29.77
CA ASP A 408 21.62 2.63 -29.85
C ASP A 408 20.91 1.97 -28.64
N GLY A 409 21.64 1.64 -27.56
CA GLY A 409 21.12 0.88 -26.41
C GLY A 409 21.23 1.56 -25.04
N TYR A 410 21.49 2.87 -24.99
CA TYR A 410 21.73 3.56 -23.73
C TYR A 410 20.43 3.94 -23.00
N ASN A 411 20.21 3.36 -21.81
CA ASN A 411 19.13 3.75 -20.90
C ASN A 411 19.69 4.62 -19.76
N GLY A 412 19.23 5.87 -19.65
CA GLY A 412 19.72 6.80 -18.62
C GLY A 412 19.46 6.34 -17.19
N VAL A 413 18.40 5.57 -16.94
CA VAL A 413 18.04 5.05 -15.60
C VAL A 413 18.78 3.75 -15.28
N ASP A 414 19.06 2.92 -16.28
CA ASP A 414 19.76 1.65 -16.14
C ASP A 414 20.86 1.48 -17.21
N PRO A 415 21.96 2.24 -17.12
CA PRO A 415 22.97 2.32 -18.18
C PRO A 415 23.81 1.05 -18.34
N ASN A 416 23.82 0.19 -17.32
CA ASN A 416 24.57 -1.08 -17.33
C ASN A 416 23.64 -2.30 -17.49
N GLY A 417 22.32 -2.06 -17.59
CA GLY A 417 21.32 -3.11 -17.71
C GLY A 417 21.48 -3.90 -19.00
N ASN A 418 21.72 -5.21 -18.87
CA ASN A 418 21.83 -6.13 -20.00
C ASN A 418 21.34 -7.52 -19.60
N ILE A 419 21.18 -8.38 -20.60
CA ILE A 419 20.99 -9.82 -20.42
C ILE A 419 22.27 -10.50 -20.90
N THR A 420 22.93 -11.24 -20.03
CA THR A 420 24.17 -11.97 -20.36
C THR A 420 23.88 -13.45 -20.49
N ILE A 421 24.25 -14.03 -21.63
CA ILE A 421 24.25 -15.48 -21.85
C ILE A 421 25.68 -15.97 -21.64
N THR A 422 25.85 -16.86 -20.68
CA THR A 422 27.11 -17.52 -20.36
C THR A 422 27.09 -18.94 -20.89
N TRP A 423 28.15 -19.30 -21.61
CA TRP A 423 28.35 -20.60 -22.24
C TRP A 423 29.57 -21.27 -21.61
N ASP A 424 29.33 -22.28 -20.78
CA ASP A 424 30.35 -23.00 -20.02
C ASP A 424 30.60 -24.39 -20.61
N PHE A 425 31.82 -24.63 -21.08
CA PHE A 425 32.27 -25.96 -21.50
C PHE A 425 32.72 -26.76 -20.28
N ILE A 426 31.97 -27.79 -19.90
CA ILE A 426 32.18 -28.53 -18.64
C ILE A 426 33.14 -29.70 -18.82
N LEU A 427 32.90 -30.50 -19.86
CA LEU A 427 33.65 -31.72 -20.14
C LEU A 427 33.68 -31.94 -21.65
N GLN A 428 34.81 -32.43 -22.15
CA GLN A 428 34.94 -32.90 -23.52
C GLN A 428 35.35 -34.38 -23.49
N THR A 429 34.60 -35.20 -24.22
CA THR A 429 34.89 -36.61 -24.53
C THR A 429 35.22 -36.69 -26.02
N ASP A 430 35.81 -37.79 -26.49
CA ASP A 430 36.32 -37.91 -27.87
C ASP A 430 35.29 -37.55 -28.96
N ASP A 431 34.01 -37.89 -28.76
CA ASP A 431 32.95 -37.63 -29.76
C ASP A 431 31.98 -36.48 -29.40
N ASN A 432 31.89 -36.10 -28.12
CA ASN A 432 30.87 -35.18 -27.59
C ASN A 432 31.42 -34.26 -26.50
N TYR A 433 30.86 -33.07 -26.37
CA TYR A 433 31.13 -32.14 -25.28
C TYR A 433 29.86 -31.71 -24.53
N ASP A 434 30.04 -31.44 -23.25
CA ASP A 434 29.00 -31.08 -22.30
C ASP A 434 29.05 -29.57 -22.02
N VAL A 435 27.93 -28.90 -22.23
CA VAL A 435 27.78 -27.45 -22.07
C VAL A 435 26.70 -27.14 -21.06
N THR A 436 26.98 -26.18 -20.18
CA THR A 436 25.94 -25.49 -19.40
C THR A 436 25.77 -24.08 -19.93
N VAL A 437 24.53 -23.72 -20.25
CA VAL A 437 24.16 -22.38 -20.71
C VAL A 437 23.37 -21.70 -19.60
N SER A 438 23.78 -20.50 -19.22
CA SER A 438 23.10 -19.68 -18.20
C SER A 438 22.72 -18.33 -18.78
N ILE A 439 21.50 -17.86 -18.48
CA ILE A 439 20.95 -16.59 -18.96
C ILE A 439 20.66 -15.73 -17.73
N HIS A 440 21.38 -14.62 -17.60
CA HIS A 440 21.30 -13.71 -16.47
C HIS A 440 20.66 -12.39 -16.90
N ASN A 441 19.52 -12.04 -16.30
CA ASN A 441 18.95 -10.71 -16.42
C ASN A 441 19.59 -9.77 -15.38
N LEU A 442 20.44 -8.86 -15.85
CA LEU A 442 21.13 -7.87 -15.02
C LEU A 442 20.46 -6.49 -15.07
N GLN A 443 19.24 -6.40 -15.62
CA GLN A 443 18.48 -5.15 -15.69
C GLN A 443 17.78 -4.86 -14.35
N LEU A 444 17.76 -3.59 -13.94
CA LEU A 444 17.21 -3.16 -12.65
C LEU A 444 15.69 -3.36 -12.58
N PHE A 445 14.98 -2.92 -13.62
CA PHE A 445 13.51 -2.91 -13.64
C PHE A 445 12.87 -3.61 -14.83
N ARG A 446 13.62 -3.94 -15.89
CA ARG A 446 13.06 -4.70 -17.02
C ARG A 446 13.10 -6.20 -16.70
N HIS A 447 11.97 -6.86 -16.89
CA HIS A 447 11.84 -8.32 -16.72
C HIS A 447 11.35 -8.95 -18.04
N VAL A 448 11.53 -10.26 -18.16
CA VAL A 448 11.05 -11.08 -19.27
C VAL A 448 9.77 -11.77 -18.80
N GLU A 449 8.63 -11.36 -19.35
CA GLU A 449 7.32 -11.99 -19.11
C GLU A 449 7.11 -13.20 -20.03
N ARG A 450 6.02 -13.96 -19.79
CA ARG A 450 5.55 -14.99 -20.73
C ARG A 450 5.26 -14.37 -22.12
N PRO A 451 5.63 -15.02 -23.24
CA PRO A 451 5.99 -16.44 -23.38
C PRO A 451 7.43 -16.81 -23.01
N GLY A 452 8.22 -15.87 -22.50
CA GLY A 452 9.58 -16.10 -22.05
C GLY A 452 10.64 -15.90 -23.14
N TRP A 453 11.91 -16.04 -22.77
CA TRP A 453 13.01 -15.98 -23.73
C TRP A 453 12.99 -17.16 -24.71
N ARG A 454 13.51 -16.93 -25.93
CA ARG A 454 13.67 -17.97 -26.97
C ARG A 454 15.07 -17.83 -27.57
N VAL A 455 16.05 -18.45 -26.91
CA VAL A 455 17.46 -18.27 -27.26
C VAL A 455 17.80 -19.07 -28.50
N GLY A 456 18.46 -18.44 -29.47
CA GLY A 456 18.95 -19.07 -30.68
C GLY A 456 20.41 -18.74 -30.95
N TRP A 457 21.09 -19.56 -31.72
CA TRP A 457 22.46 -19.36 -32.17
C TRP A 457 22.70 -20.11 -33.49
N ALA A 458 23.86 -19.91 -34.11
CA ALA A 458 24.30 -20.62 -35.30
C ALA A 458 25.56 -21.46 -35.01
N TRP A 459 25.49 -22.75 -35.34
CA TRP A 459 26.62 -23.68 -35.31
C TRP A 459 27.66 -23.31 -36.38
N LYS A 460 28.95 -23.52 -36.09
CA LYS A 460 30.03 -23.20 -37.04
C LYS A 460 30.24 -24.38 -38.00
N GLY A 461 30.30 -25.60 -37.48
CA GLY A 461 30.40 -26.86 -38.21
C GLY A 461 29.09 -27.67 -38.21
N ASP A 462 29.17 -28.96 -38.47
CA ASP A 462 28.01 -29.87 -38.46
C ASP A 462 27.67 -30.36 -37.04
N GLU A 463 27.70 -29.45 -36.06
CA GLU A 463 27.34 -29.74 -34.68
C GLU A 463 25.83 -30.03 -34.53
N VAL A 464 25.49 -30.96 -33.63
CA VAL A 464 24.11 -31.33 -33.30
C VAL A 464 23.92 -31.47 -31.78
N ILE A 465 22.70 -31.26 -31.31
CA ILE A 465 22.35 -31.45 -29.90
C ILE A 465 21.87 -32.88 -29.71
N TRP A 466 22.60 -33.68 -28.93
CA TRP A 466 22.24 -35.06 -28.62
C TRP A 466 21.20 -35.16 -27.51
N ASN A 467 21.39 -34.39 -26.43
CA ASN A 467 20.50 -34.39 -25.27
C ASN A 467 20.46 -33.00 -24.64
N MET A 468 19.36 -32.68 -23.95
CA MET A 468 19.19 -31.42 -23.24
C MET A 468 18.35 -31.59 -21.97
N TRP A 469 18.65 -30.79 -20.95
CA TRP A 469 17.96 -30.73 -19.66
C TRP A 469 17.73 -29.27 -19.25
N GLY A 470 16.60 -28.99 -18.62
CA GLY A 470 16.19 -27.65 -18.20
C GLY A 470 15.52 -26.82 -19.31
N ALA A 471 15.77 -27.13 -20.58
CA ALA A 471 15.19 -26.48 -21.75
C ALA A 471 14.93 -27.51 -22.86
N GLU A 472 14.16 -27.11 -23.88
CA GLU A 472 13.85 -27.91 -25.07
C GLU A 472 14.01 -27.09 -26.37
N SER A 473 14.34 -27.77 -27.48
CA SER A 473 14.41 -27.14 -28.80
C SER A 473 13.01 -27.12 -29.39
N THR A 474 12.66 -26.04 -30.10
CA THR A 474 11.31 -25.93 -30.67
C THR A 474 11.10 -26.88 -31.84
N GLU A 475 12.17 -27.24 -32.55
CA GLU A 475 12.15 -28.15 -33.69
C GLU A 475 13.34 -29.13 -33.61
N GLN A 476 13.16 -30.34 -34.17
CA GLN A 476 14.23 -31.33 -34.29
C GLN A 476 15.10 -31.10 -35.54
N GLY A 477 14.50 -30.61 -36.64
CA GLY A 477 15.17 -30.41 -37.93
C GLY A 477 15.49 -31.68 -38.72
N ASP A 478 16.25 -31.52 -39.81
CA ASP A 478 16.63 -32.64 -40.69
C ASP A 478 17.81 -33.46 -40.13
N CYS A 479 17.49 -34.50 -39.37
CA CYS A 479 18.47 -35.46 -38.85
C CYS A 479 18.79 -36.63 -39.81
N SER A 480 18.43 -36.57 -41.10
CA SER A 480 18.58 -37.70 -42.04
C SER A 480 20.01 -38.21 -42.22
N LYS A 481 21.01 -37.40 -41.87
CA LYS A 481 22.43 -37.79 -41.86
C LYS A 481 22.74 -38.86 -40.80
N PHE A 482 21.97 -38.97 -39.73
CA PHE A 482 22.16 -39.92 -38.64
C PHE A 482 21.38 -41.21 -38.91
N LYS A 483 22.11 -42.29 -39.24
CA LYS A 483 21.52 -43.62 -39.50
C LYS A 483 21.74 -44.50 -38.27
N GLY A 484 20.81 -44.47 -37.31
CA GLY A 484 20.87 -45.23 -36.05
C GLY A 484 19.51 -45.42 -35.38
N SER A 485 19.46 -46.17 -34.27
CA SER A 485 18.22 -46.41 -33.50
C SER A 485 17.81 -45.24 -32.60
N GLN A 486 18.73 -44.31 -32.31
CA GLN A 486 18.49 -43.06 -31.60
C GLN A 486 18.95 -41.88 -32.46
N LEU A 487 18.07 -40.89 -32.62
CA LEU A 487 18.35 -39.65 -33.35
C LEU A 487 18.76 -38.55 -32.37
N PRO A 488 19.56 -37.57 -32.79
CA PRO A 488 19.83 -36.39 -31.97
C PRO A 488 18.55 -35.64 -31.60
N HIS A 489 18.59 -34.95 -30.46
CA HIS A 489 17.51 -34.07 -30.00
C HIS A 489 17.25 -32.92 -30.99
N CYS A 490 18.29 -32.33 -31.58
CA CYS A 490 18.16 -31.28 -32.60
C CYS A 490 19.33 -31.31 -33.58
N CYS A 491 19.03 -31.29 -34.88
CA CYS A 491 19.98 -31.23 -36.00
C CYS A 491 19.91 -29.92 -36.79
N GLU A 492 19.13 -28.94 -36.33
CA GLU A 492 19.07 -27.63 -36.96
C GLU A 492 20.42 -26.91 -36.89
N LYS A 493 20.80 -26.27 -38.00
CA LYS A 493 22.02 -25.44 -38.07
C LYS A 493 21.89 -24.18 -37.20
N GLN A 494 20.65 -23.71 -37.01
CA GLN A 494 20.30 -22.57 -36.17
C GLN A 494 19.19 -22.98 -35.19
N PRO A 495 19.51 -23.69 -34.11
CA PRO A 495 18.50 -24.14 -33.16
C PRO A 495 17.87 -22.96 -32.41
N THR A 496 16.57 -23.09 -32.10
CA THR A 496 15.86 -22.20 -31.17
C THR A 496 15.45 -22.98 -29.92
N ILE A 497 15.83 -22.47 -28.76
CA ILE A 497 15.69 -23.12 -27.46
C ILE A 497 14.73 -22.33 -26.58
N VAL A 498 13.85 -23.05 -25.89
CA VAL A 498 12.89 -22.51 -24.94
C VAL A 498 13.01 -23.23 -23.59
N ASP A 499 12.77 -22.50 -22.52
CA ASP A 499 12.77 -23.06 -21.16
C ASP A 499 11.61 -24.04 -20.96
N LEU A 500 11.81 -25.04 -20.11
CA LEU A 500 10.72 -25.93 -19.73
C LEU A 500 9.71 -25.20 -18.83
N MET A 501 8.45 -25.61 -18.90
CA MET A 501 7.38 -25.07 -18.05
C MET A 501 7.55 -25.47 -16.57
N PRO A 502 7.02 -24.66 -15.62
CA PRO A 502 6.95 -25.05 -14.21
C PRO A 502 6.25 -26.40 -14.04
N GLY A 503 6.84 -27.30 -13.26
CA GLY A 503 6.32 -28.67 -13.05
C GLY A 503 6.94 -29.74 -13.95
N ALA A 504 7.99 -29.41 -14.72
CA ALA A 504 8.75 -30.39 -15.50
C ALA A 504 9.22 -31.60 -14.66
N PRO A 505 9.31 -32.82 -15.21
CA PRO A 505 9.82 -34.00 -14.51
C PRO A 505 11.21 -33.82 -13.90
N TYR A 506 11.43 -34.33 -12.68
CA TYR A 506 12.67 -34.12 -11.91
C TYR A 506 13.95 -34.55 -12.66
N ASN A 507 13.89 -35.60 -13.47
CA ASN A 507 14.99 -36.08 -14.30
C ASN A 507 15.34 -35.15 -15.47
N MET A 508 14.49 -34.18 -15.79
CA MET A 508 14.69 -33.17 -16.82
C MET A 508 15.07 -31.80 -16.25
N GLN A 509 15.06 -31.62 -14.93
CA GLN A 509 15.35 -30.34 -14.29
C GLN A 509 16.85 -30.09 -14.10
N VAL A 510 17.24 -28.82 -14.17
CA VAL A 510 18.56 -28.29 -13.82
C VAL A 510 18.37 -27.15 -12.82
N SER A 511 19.40 -26.83 -12.03
CA SER A 511 19.36 -25.66 -11.13
C SER A 511 18.99 -24.39 -11.90
N ASN A 512 18.04 -23.62 -11.39
CA ASN A 512 17.53 -22.38 -11.99
C ASN A 512 16.79 -22.53 -13.33
N CYS A 513 16.47 -23.74 -13.79
CA CYS A 513 15.29 -23.95 -14.64
C CYS A 513 14.03 -23.99 -13.73
N CYS A 514 12.79 -24.19 -14.14
CA CYS A 514 12.17 -24.40 -15.43
C CYS A 514 10.95 -23.48 -15.32
N LYS A 515 11.12 -22.22 -15.71
CA LYS A 515 10.24 -21.11 -15.35
C LYS A 515 9.38 -20.67 -16.53
N GLY A 516 9.33 -21.48 -17.60
CA GLY A 516 8.68 -21.11 -18.86
C GLY A 516 9.30 -19.85 -19.47
N GLY A 517 10.60 -19.61 -19.23
CA GLY A 517 11.37 -18.53 -19.84
C GLY A 517 11.18 -17.17 -19.16
N VAL A 518 10.47 -17.11 -18.04
CA VAL A 518 10.31 -15.88 -17.25
C VAL A 518 11.62 -15.57 -16.50
N LEU A 519 12.06 -14.31 -16.60
CA LEU A 519 13.23 -13.79 -15.88
C LEU A 519 12.87 -12.47 -15.21
N THR A 520 12.91 -12.42 -13.88
CA THR A 520 12.63 -11.20 -13.11
C THR A 520 13.76 -10.18 -13.24
N SER A 521 13.45 -8.92 -12.90
CA SER A 521 14.48 -7.88 -12.79
C SER A 521 15.29 -8.02 -11.50
N MET A 522 16.48 -7.43 -11.47
CA MET A 522 17.35 -7.42 -10.29
C MET A 522 16.68 -6.82 -9.05
N THR A 523 15.80 -5.82 -9.22
CA THR A 523 15.15 -5.13 -8.11
C THR A 523 13.91 -5.85 -7.59
N GLN A 524 13.08 -6.43 -8.48
CA GLN A 524 11.84 -7.08 -8.05
C GLN A 524 12.10 -8.41 -7.34
N ASP A 525 12.96 -9.25 -7.93
CA ASP A 525 13.29 -10.56 -7.37
C ASP A 525 14.65 -11.04 -7.89
N PRO A 526 15.74 -10.79 -7.13
CA PRO A 526 17.07 -11.24 -7.50
C PRO A 526 17.23 -12.77 -7.57
N ALA A 527 16.34 -13.56 -6.96
CA ALA A 527 16.46 -15.02 -6.95
C ALA A 527 15.99 -15.65 -8.27
N ASN A 528 15.11 -14.96 -9.02
CA ASN A 528 14.51 -15.49 -10.25
C ASN A 528 15.02 -14.84 -11.54
N ASN A 529 16.09 -14.05 -11.47
CA ASN A 529 16.71 -13.36 -12.62
C ASN A 529 17.65 -14.25 -13.47
N LEU A 530 17.85 -15.51 -13.07
CA LEU A 530 18.75 -16.46 -13.72
C LEU A 530 17.97 -17.67 -14.24
N ALA A 531 18.19 -18.05 -15.49
CA ALA A 531 17.79 -19.35 -16.04
C ALA A 531 19.00 -20.16 -16.49
N ALA A 532 18.98 -21.48 -16.36
CA ALA A 532 20.07 -22.32 -16.86
C ALA A 532 19.58 -23.65 -17.40
N PHE A 533 20.28 -24.16 -18.40
CA PHE A 533 20.04 -25.45 -19.02
C PHE A 533 21.36 -26.11 -19.43
N ARG A 534 21.35 -27.42 -19.60
CA ARG A 534 22.52 -28.22 -19.95
C ARG A 534 22.25 -28.99 -21.22
N LEU A 535 23.24 -29.09 -22.10
CA LEU A 535 23.12 -29.80 -23.35
C LEU A 535 24.41 -30.54 -23.70
N ILE A 536 24.26 -31.68 -24.39
CA ILE A 536 25.37 -32.46 -24.93
C ILE A 536 25.41 -32.22 -26.43
N VAL A 537 26.52 -31.69 -26.92
CA VAL A 537 26.76 -31.45 -28.33
C VAL A 537 27.68 -32.53 -28.87
N GLY A 538 27.39 -33.01 -30.08
CA GLY A 538 28.28 -33.87 -30.85
C GLY A 538 28.54 -33.28 -32.23
N SER A 539 29.62 -33.74 -32.87
CA SER A 539 29.97 -33.35 -34.25
C SER A 539 30.21 -34.60 -35.09
N PHE A 540 29.95 -34.50 -36.40
CA PHE A 540 30.15 -35.61 -37.33
C PHE A 540 31.61 -35.78 -37.78
N THR A 541 32.44 -34.73 -37.74
CA THR A 541 33.72 -34.69 -38.49
C THR A 541 35.00 -34.33 -37.71
N ASN A 542 34.94 -33.96 -36.43
CA ASN A 542 36.10 -33.36 -35.78
C ASN A 542 36.89 -34.34 -34.88
N ASN A 543 38.05 -34.78 -35.38
CA ASN A 543 39.20 -35.21 -34.58
C ASN A 543 40.01 -34.02 -34.02
N SER A 544 39.43 -32.81 -34.02
CA SER A 544 40.09 -31.58 -33.56
C SER A 544 39.81 -31.37 -32.07
N THR A 545 40.87 -31.09 -31.29
CA THR A 545 40.76 -30.76 -29.86
C THR A 545 40.32 -29.32 -29.60
N ASP A 546 40.12 -28.51 -30.65
CA ASP A 546 39.75 -27.10 -30.50
C ASP A 546 38.26 -26.93 -30.20
N ILE A 547 37.97 -26.10 -29.19
CA ILE A 547 36.61 -25.75 -28.76
C ILE A 547 36.02 -24.74 -29.77
N ASP A 548 35.05 -25.17 -30.57
CA ASP A 548 34.33 -24.30 -31.51
C ASP A 548 33.12 -23.64 -30.84
N MET A 549 33.24 -22.34 -30.56
CA MET A 549 32.17 -21.52 -29.98
C MET A 549 31.12 -21.14 -31.06
N PRO A 550 29.81 -21.27 -30.80
CA PRO A 550 28.75 -20.82 -31.71
C PRO A 550 28.77 -19.31 -31.94
N THR A 551 28.05 -18.84 -32.97
CA THR A 551 27.96 -17.42 -33.33
C THR A 551 26.51 -16.99 -33.55
N ASN A 552 26.27 -15.71 -33.82
CA ASN A 552 24.93 -15.16 -34.14
C ASN A 552 23.86 -15.49 -33.08
N PHE A 553 24.13 -15.15 -31.82
CA PHE A 553 23.17 -15.35 -30.74
C PHE A 553 21.96 -14.40 -30.87
N THR A 554 20.78 -14.91 -30.54
CA THR A 554 19.53 -14.14 -30.45
C THR A 554 18.79 -14.49 -29.18
N LEU A 555 18.19 -13.51 -28.50
CA LEU A 555 17.38 -13.75 -27.31
C LEU A 555 15.92 -14.13 -27.62
N GLY A 556 15.48 -13.90 -28.86
CA GLY A 556 14.10 -14.14 -29.28
C GLY A 556 13.08 -13.17 -28.67
N LEU A 557 13.55 -12.04 -28.13
CA LEU A 557 12.74 -10.97 -27.55
C LEU A 557 12.85 -9.69 -28.40
N PRO A 558 11.77 -8.92 -28.55
CA PRO A 558 11.80 -7.67 -29.31
C PRO A 558 12.72 -6.63 -28.64
N GLY A 559 13.44 -5.87 -29.46
CA GLY A 559 14.33 -4.80 -28.99
C GLY A 559 15.71 -5.24 -28.51
N TYR A 560 15.98 -6.53 -28.37
CA TYR A 560 17.29 -7.02 -27.95
C TYR A 560 18.22 -7.27 -29.13
N SER A 561 19.50 -6.97 -28.93
CA SER A 561 20.57 -7.30 -29.87
C SER A 561 21.77 -7.82 -29.09
N CYS A 562 22.28 -8.97 -29.52
CA CYS A 562 23.38 -9.66 -28.85
C CYS A 562 24.69 -9.44 -29.60
N ALA A 563 25.76 -9.19 -28.84
CA ALA A 563 27.11 -9.06 -29.37
C ALA A 563 27.73 -10.43 -29.70
N ASP A 564 28.86 -10.42 -30.39
CA ASP A 564 29.66 -11.63 -30.60
C ASP A 564 30.19 -12.19 -29.27
N PRO A 565 30.29 -13.53 -29.14
CA PRO A 565 30.79 -14.16 -27.93
C PRO A 565 32.25 -13.80 -27.67
N PHE A 566 32.56 -13.46 -26.42
CA PHE A 566 33.92 -13.17 -25.99
C PHE A 566 34.31 -14.05 -24.80
N GLN A 567 35.58 -14.48 -24.77
CA GLN A 567 36.07 -15.40 -23.77
C GLN A 567 36.33 -14.68 -22.44
N VAL A 568 35.95 -15.33 -21.33
CA VAL A 568 36.12 -14.82 -19.96
C VAL A 568 36.82 -15.88 -19.09
N PRO A 569 37.30 -15.53 -17.88
CA PRO A 569 37.86 -16.52 -16.96
C PRO A 569 36.87 -17.67 -16.68
N PRO A 570 37.33 -18.94 -16.65
CA PRO A 570 36.43 -20.08 -16.50
C PRO A 570 35.58 -20.04 -15.22
N THR A 571 34.28 -20.31 -15.37
CA THR A 571 33.30 -20.34 -14.28
C THR A 571 33.65 -21.41 -13.25
N LYS A 572 33.51 -21.06 -11.96
CA LYS A 572 33.71 -21.99 -10.84
C LYS A 572 32.37 -22.41 -10.24
N PHE A 573 32.13 -23.71 -10.23
CA PHE A 573 30.93 -24.31 -9.66
C PHE A 573 31.23 -24.89 -8.28
N SER A 574 30.39 -24.56 -7.31
CA SER A 574 30.42 -25.14 -5.98
C SER A 574 29.72 -26.50 -5.97
N LYS A 575 30.36 -27.52 -5.41
CA LYS A 575 29.80 -28.84 -5.11
C LYS A 575 29.82 -29.08 -3.59
N ASP A 576 28.94 -29.96 -3.12
CA ASP A 576 28.84 -30.39 -1.72
C ASP A 576 28.65 -29.22 -0.74
N GLY A 577 27.82 -28.25 -1.11
CA GLY A 577 27.49 -27.10 -0.26
C GLY A 577 28.66 -26.15 0.01
N GLY A 578 29.59 -25.99 -0.95
CA GLY A 578 30.74 -25.08 -0.82
C GLY A 578 32.06 -25.74 -0.41
N ARG A 579 32.08 -27.06 -0.20
CA ARG A 579 33.28 -27.78 0.24
C ARG A 579 34.24 -28.12 -0.90
N ARG A 580 33.72 -28.27 -2.12
CA ARG A 580 34.51 -28.57 -3.32
C ARG A 580 34.16 -27.59 -4.41
N PHE A 581 35.16 -27.15 -5.16
CA PHE A 581 34.97 -26.33 -6.36
C PHE A 581 35.43 -27.11 -7.59
N THR A 582 34.62 -27.10 -8.64
CA THR A 582 35.00 -27.53 -9.98
C THR A 582 34.97 -26.33 -10.91
N GLN A 583 35.71 -26.35 -12.01
CA GLN A 583 35.74 -25.25 -12.97
C GLN A 583 35.42 -25.74 -14.37
N ALA A 584 34.80 -24.88 -15.18
CA ALA A 584 34.67 -25.10 -16.62
C ALA A 584 36.06 -25.21 -17.27
N LEU A 585 36.13 -25.90 -18.41
CA LEU A 585 37.31 -25.93 -19.27
C LEU A 585 37.55 -24.53 -19.86
N ALA A 586 36.48 -23.88 -20.32
CA ALA A 586 36.48 -22.50 -20.77
C ALA A 586 35.05 -21.94 -20.76
N THR A 587 34.96 -20.61 -20.67
CA THR A 587 33.69 -19.87 -20.56
C THR A 587 33.67 -18.70 -21.54
N TRP A 588 32.53 -18.52 -22.19
CA TRP A 588 32.25 -17.36 -23.05
C TRP A 588 31.02 -16.63 -22.55
N ASN A 589 31.04 -15.31 -22.70
CA ASN A 589 29.87 -14.47 -22.47
C ASN A 589 29.40 -13.83 -23.76
N VAL A 590 28.09 -13.73 -23.88
CA VAL A 590 27.37 -13.01 -24.93
C VAL A 590 26.50 -11.98 -24.23
N THR A 591 26.72 -10.70 -24.52
CA THR A 591 25.95 -9.61 -23.93
C THR A 591 24.85 -9.18 -24.90
N CYS A 592 23.60 -9.23 -24.44
CA CYS A 592 22.43 -8.75 -25.15
C CYS A 592 21.93 -7.45 -24.52
N VAL A 593 21.83 -6.39 -25.32
CA VAL A 593 21.41 -5.05 -24.88
C VAL A 593 20.06 -4.71 -25.50
N TYR A 594 19.22 -4.02 -24.74
CA TYR A 594 17.90 -3.57 -25.17
C TYR A 594 17.97 -2.18 -25.84
N SER A 595 17.25 -2.02 -26.94
CA SER A 595 17.04 -0.76 -27.63
C SER A 595 15.54 -0.54 -27.85
N GLU A 596 15.03 0.58 -27.34
CA GLU A 596 13.61 0.93 -27.44
C GLU A 596 13.17 1.16 -28.89
N TYR A 597 14.03 1.79 -29.70
CA TYR A 597 13.81 2.01 -31.13
C TYR A 597 13.65 0.71 -31.93
N ARG A 598 14.30 -0.37 -31.48
CA ARG A 598 14.17 -1.71 -32.09
C ARG A 598 12.99 -2.51 -31.54
N ALA A 599 12.51 -2.17 -30.35
CA ALA A 599 11.48 -2.94 -29.66
C ALA A 599 10.09 -2.68 -30.22
N SER A 600 9.77 -1.42 -30.51
CA SER A 600 8.50 -1.03 -31.09
C SER A 600 8.61 0.34 -31.75
N ALA A 601 7.95 0.51 -32.90
CA ALA A 601 7.81 1.82 -33.53
C ALA A 601 6.83 2.74 -32.79
N ALA A 602 6.00 2.19 -31.91
CA ALA A 602 4.98 2.93 -31.16
C ALA A 602 5.08 2.67 -29.64
N PRO A 603 4.83 3.69 -28.81
CA PRO A 603 4.72 3.53 -27.35
C PRO A 603 3.64 2.55 -26.93
N LYS A 604 3.75 2.00 -25.72
CA LYS A 604 2.77 1.04 -25.15
C LYS A 604 1.96 1.59 -23.98
N CYS A 605 2.28 2.78 -23.49
CA CYS A 605 1.55 3.39 -22.39
C CYS A 605 1.48 4.91 -22.52
N CYS A 606 0.48 5.48 -21.86
CA CYS A 606 0.30 6.93 -21.76
C CYS A 606 -0.04 7.33 -20.33
N VAL A 607 0.16 8.61 -20.03
CA VAL A 607 -0.08 9.18 -18.70
C VAL A 607 -1.19 10.22 -18.77
N SER A 608 -2.06 10.19 -17.77
CA SER A 608 -3.09 11.21 -17.53
C SER A 608 -2.91 11.79 -16.14
N LEU A 609 -3.17 13.09 -15.99
CA LEU A 609 -2.85 13.85 -14.79
C LEU A 609 -4.08 14.55 -14.25
N SER A 610 -4.22 14.60 -12.92
CA SER A 610 -5.26 15.38 -12.26
C SER A 610 -4.80 15.85 -10.88
N ALA A 611 -5.47 16.87 -10.35
CA ALA A 611 -5.19 17.39 -9.02
C ALA A 611 -6.46 17.89 -8.33
N PHE A 612 -6.49 17.84 -7.00
CA PHE A 612 -7.64 18.32 -6.20
C PHE A 612 -7.95 19.81 -6.38
N TYR A 613 -7.03 20.60 -6.93
CA TYR A 613 -7.18 22.04 -7.15
C TYR A 613 -7.52 22.41 -8.61
N ASN A 614 -7.76 21.42 -9.47
CA ASN A 614 -8.16 21.62 -10.85
C ASN A 614 -9.27 20.65 -11.22
N ASP A 615 -10.41 21.18 -11.66
CA ASP A 615 -11.61 20.39 -11.99
C ASP A 615 -11.47 19.62 -13.32
N THR A 616 -10.42 19.89 -14.10
CA THR A 616 -10.16 19.23 -15.39
C THR A 616 -9.08 18.16 -15.26
N ILE A 617 -9.37 16.99 -15.81
CA ILE A 617 -8.39 15.91 -15.98
C ILE A 617 -7.64 16.18 -17.28
N VAL A 618 -6.32 16.18 -17.21
CA VAL A 618 -5.45 16.21 -18.38
C VAL A 618 -5.38 14.80 -18.92
N PRO A 619 -6.00 14.50 -20.07
CA PRO A 619 -6.05 13.15 -20.61
C PRO A 619 -4.68 12.74 -21.16
N CYS A 620 -4.55 11.45 -21.48
CA CYS A 620 -3.46 11.01 -22.34
C CYS A 620 -3.47 11.78 -23.66
N PRO A 621 -2.30 12.13 -24.22
CA PRO A 621 -2.23 12.74 -25.55
C PRO A 621 -2.89 11.85 -26.62
N ASP A 622 -3.59 12.49 -27.55
CA ASP A 622 -4.25 11.79 -28.64
C ASP A 622 -3.22 11.06 -29.51
N CYS A 623 -3.60 9.86 -29.96
CA CYS A 623 -2.74 8.96 -30.73
C CYS A 623 -1.38 8.60 -30.09
N SER A 624 -1.27 8.59 -28.76
CA SER A 624 -0.03 8.24 -28.05
C SER A 624 0.57 6.90 -28.49
N CYS A 625 -0.25 5.86 -28.67
CA CYS A 625 0.22 4.53 -29.08
C CYS A 625 -0.19 4.14 -30.50
N ASN A 626 -1.30 4.69 -31.01
CA ASN A 626 -1.63 4.67 -32.44
C ASN A 626 -2.84 5.57 -32.76
N CYS A 627 -3.08 5.87 -34.04
CA CYS A 627 -4.31 6.55 -34.45
C CYS A 627 -5.35 5.58 -35.03
N HIS A 628 -6.63 5.90 -34.81
CA HIS A 628 -7.75 5.22 -35.49
C HIS A 628 -7.63 5.34 -37.01
N GLY A 629 -7.91 4.25 -37.72
CA GLY A 629 -7.95 4.24 -39.19
C GLY A 629 -6.61 3.96 -39.89
N LEU A 630 -5.54 3.70 -39.14
CA LEU A 630 -4.28 3.20 -39.69
C LEU A 630 -4.32 1.65 -39.82
N PRO A 631 -3.66 1.07 -40.84
CA PRO A 631 -3.64 -0.38 -41.05
C PRO A 631 -2.96 -1.09 -39.87
N GLY A 632 -3.63 -2.09 -39.30
CA GLY A 632 -3.15 -2.87 -38.14
C GLY A 632 -3.64 -2.40 -36.76
N VAL A 633 -4.55 -1.41 -36.71
CA VAL A 633 -5.10 -0.86 -35.46
C VAL A 633 -6.55 -1.31 -35.27
N GLU A 634 -6.74 -2.42 -34.54
CA GLU A 634 -8.07 -2.88 -34.12
C GLU A 634 -8.32 -2.50 -32.65
N CYS A 635 -9.53 -2.01 -32.36
CA CYS A 635 -9.98 -1.74 -31.01
C CYS A 635 -11.41 -2.20 -30.81
N VAL A 636 -11.77 -2.46 -29.57
CA VAL A 636 -13.11 -2.91 -29.17
C VAL A 636 -13.89 -1.71 -28.63
N ARG A 637 -15.07 -1.46 -29.18
CA ARG A 637 -15.95 -0.39 -28.68
C ARG A 637 -16.70 -0.86 -27.43
N PRO A 638 -17.14 0.07 -26.57
CA PRO A 638 -17.96 -0.28 -25.42
C PRO A 638 -19.21 -1.09 -25.82
N GLY A 639 -19.37 -2.29 -25.27
CA GLY A 639 -20.50 -3.19 -25.56
C GLY A 639 -20.27 -4.20 -26.68
N GLU A 640 -19.15 -4.12 -27.40
CA GLU A 640 -18.72 -5.15 -28.35
C GLU A 640 -17.84 -6.20 -27.64
N THR A 641 -17.96 -7.47 -28.01
CA THR A 641 -17.07 -8.53 -27.52
C THR A 641 -15.95 -8.78 -28.52
N PRO A 642 -14.67 -8.84 -28.08
CA PRO A 642 -13.57 -9.15 -28.98
C PRO A 642 -13.71 -10.56 -29.56
N SER A 643 -13.44 -10.74 -30.86
CA SER A 643 -13.36 -12.06 -31.49
C SER A 643 -12.02 -12.73 -31.15
N LEU A 644 -11.97 -13.47 -30.04
CA LEU A 644 -10.75 -14.10 -29.49
C LEU A 644 -10.26 -15.37 -30.23
N LEU A 645 -10.68 -15.61 -31.48
CA LEU A 645 -10.66 -16.95 -32.09
C LEU A 645 -9.37 -17.42 -32.79
N GLN A 646 -8.24 -16.70 -32.72
CA GLN A 646 -6.98 -17.13 -33.38
C GLN A 646 -5.73 -16.73 -32.58
N LEU A 647 -5.65 -17.13 -31.32
CA LEU A 647 -4.47 -16.90 -30.48
C LEU A 647 -3.56 -18.13 -30.47
N SER A 648 -2.44 -18.05 -31.20
CA SER A 648 -1.39 -19.08 -31.17
C SER A 648 -0.68 -19.07 -29.81
N PRO A 649 -0.48 -20.22 -29.12
CA PRO A 649 0.21 -20.27 -27.82
C PRO A 649 1.68 -19.81 -27.84
N THR A 650 2.27 -19.72 -29.03
CA THR A 650 3.72 -19.58 -29.25
C THR A 650 4.18 -18.18 -29.65
N GLN A 651 3.25 -17.25 -29.91
CA GLN A 651 3.57 -15.86 -30.26
C GLN A 651 2.79 -14.88 -29.40
N GLU A 652 3.42 -13.77 -29.02
CA GLU A 652 2.74 -12.68 -28.33
C GLU A 652 1.74 -12.05 -29.29
N PRO A 653 0.44 -12.07 -28.96
CA PRO A 653 -0.57 -11.54 -29.87
C PRO A 653 -0.50 -10.02 -29.97
N PRO A 654 -0.89 -9.45 -31.13
CA PRO A 654 -1.07 -8.01 -31.22
C PRO A 654 -2.09 -7.55 -30.18
N PRO A 655 -1.83 -6.42 -29.50
CA PRO A 655 -2.72 -5.94 -28.44
C PRO A 655 -4.07 -5.52 -29.04
N ILE A 656 -5.15 -6.06 -28.48
CA ILE A 656 -6.52 -5.61 -28.78
C ILE A 656 -6.94 -4.69 -27.65
N VAL A 657 -7.11 -3.40 -27.94
CA VAL A 657 -7.33 -2.38 -26.91
C VAL A 657 -8.77 -1.84 -26.90
N ALA A 658 -9.22 -1.29 -25.79
CA ALA A 658 -10.45 -0.51 -25.73
C ALA A 658 -10.32 0.77 -26.57
N CYS A 659 -11.30 1.04 -27.44
CA CYS A 659 -11.28 2.23 -28.28
C CYS A 659 -11.24 3.50 -27.42
N SER A 660 -10.16 4.28 -27.56
CA SER A 660 -9.90 5.54 -26.86
C SER A 660 -9.20 6.52 -27.80
N SER A 661 -9.02 7.79 -27.42
CA SER A 661 -8.32 8.75 -28.27
C SER A 661 -6.80 8.50 -28.35
N HIS A 662 -6.22 7.88 -27.34
CA HIS A 662 -4.78 7.61 -27.23
C HIS A 662 -4.37 6.20 -27.69
N MET A 663 -5.31 5.24 -27.72
CA MET A 663 -5.13 3.86 -28.22
C MET A 663 -4.02 3.05 -27.53
N CYS A 664 -3.73 3.37 -26.27
CA CYS A 664 -2.69 2.69 -25.51
C CYS A 664 -3.26 1.49 -24.73
N PRO A 665 -2.55 0.34 -24.69
CA PRO A 665 -2.96 -0.80 -23.87
C PRO A 665 -2.84 -0.52 -22.37
N ILE A 666 -1.91 0.35 -21.95
CA ILE A 666 -1.80 0.76 -20.54
C ILE A 666 -2.02 2.26 -20.40
N ARG A 667 -2.81 2.64 -19.41
CA ARG A 667 -2.97 4.03 -18.97
C ARG A 667 -2.55 4.16 -17.52
N VAL A 668 -1.59 5.04 -17.25
CA VAL A 668 -1.23 5.42 -15.89
C VAL A 668 -1.90 6.74 -15.55
N HIS A 669 -2.65 6.79 -14.46
CA HIS A 669 -3.27 8.00 -13.95
C HIS A 669 -2.56 8.45 -12.68
N TRP A 670 -2.02 9.67 -12.69
CA TRP A 670 -1.42 10.31 -11.53
C TRP A 670 -2.33 11.41 -11.01
N HIS A 671 -2.87 11.20 -9.81
CA HIS A 671 -3.76 12.13 -9.16
C HIS A 671 -3.13 12.72 -7.90
N VAL A 672 -2.95 14.04 -7.87
CA VAL A 672 -2.58 14.75 -6.65
C VAL A 672 -3.84 14.92 -5.78
N LYS A 673 -4.02 14.00 -4.83
CA LYS A 673 -5.22 13.89 -3.99
C LYS A 673 -5.32 14.99 -2.95
N GLN A 674 -4.20 15.31 -2.29
CA GLN A 674 -4.19 16.31 -1.23
C GLN A 674 -2.80 16.91 -1.01
N SER A 675 -2.76 18.16 -0.56
CA SER A 675 -1.55 18.85 -0.11
C SER A 675 -1.60 19.08 1.40
N TYR A 676 -0.76 18.39 2.17
CA TYR A 676 -0.54 18.67 3.59
C TYR A 676 0.57 19.71 3.77
N LYS A 677 0.86 20.14 5.00
CA LYS A 677 1.96 21.07 5.27
C LYS A 677 3.31 20.52 4.79
N GLU A 678 3.62 19.28 5.18
CA GLU A 678 4.91 18.63 4.92
C GLU A 678 4.88 17.62 3.76
N TYR A 679 3.71 17.17 3.30
CA TYR A 679 3.60 16.05 2.35
C TYR A 679 2.61 16.33 1.23
N TRP A 680 2.86 15.77 0.06
CA TRP A 680 1.85 15.54 -0.98
C TRP A 680 1.34 14.12 -0.89
N ARG A 681 0.01 13.97 -1.01
CA ARG A 681 -0.62 12.67 -1.17
C ARG A 681 -0.98 12.49 -2.63
N VAL A 682 -0.34 11.51 -3.24
CA VAL A 682 -0.56 11.15 -4.65
C VAL A 682 -1.27 9.81 -4.68
N LYS A 683 -2.26 9.67 -5.56
CA LYS A 683 -2.87 8.41 -5.93
C LYS A 683 -2.40 8.03 -7.34
N ILE A 684 -1.91 6.82 -7.49
CA ILE A 684 -1.56 6.22 -8.78
C ILE A 684 -2.62 5.18 -9.12
N THR A 685 -3.06 5.17 -10.37
CA THR A 685 -3.94 4.11 -10.90
C THR A 685 -3.39 3.64 -12.23
N ILE A 686 -3.09 2.36 -12.35
CA ILE A 686 -2.63 1.73 -13.58
C ILE A 686 -3.82 0.97 -14.14
N THR A 687 -4.28 1.32 -15.33
CA THR A 687 -5.41 0.67 -16.01
C THR A 687 -4.91 -0.11 -17.20
N ASN A 688 -5.26 -1.40 -17.26
CA ASN A 688 -5.12 -2.24 -18.42
C ASN A 688 -6.34 -2.10 -19.33
N LEU A 689 -6.10 -1.61 -20.54
CA LEU A 689 -7.06 -1.44 -21.60
C LEU A 689 -6.92 -2.53 -22.68
N ASN A 690 -6.04 -3.51 -22.47
CA ASN A 690 -5.82 -4.65 -23.35
C ASN A 690 -6.76 -5.82 -23.01
N PHE A 691 -7.45 -6.37 -24.00
CA PHE A 691 -8.38 -7.50 -23.85
C PHE A 691 -7.73 -8.88 -23.97
N VAL A 692 -6.47 -8.97 -24.41
CA VAL A 692 -5.80 -10.24 -24.70
C VAL A 692 -4.55 -10.51 -23.86
N LYS A 693 -4.11 -9.53 -23.05
CA LYS A 693 -2.88 -9.64 -22.24
C LYS A 693 -3.11 -9.24 -20.78
N ASN A 694 -2.71 -10.14 -19.88
CA ASN A 694 -2.46 -9.84 -18.47
C ASN A 694 -0.99 -9.42 -18.29
N TYR A 695 -0.74 -8.54 -17.33
CA TYR A 695 0.61 -8.14 -16.95
C TYR A 695 0.92 -8.70 -15.55
N SER A 696 1.69 -9.79 -15.51
CA SER A 696 2.18 -10.41 -14.28
C SER A 696 3.50 -9.78 -13.86
N GLN A 697 3.73 -9.57 -12.56
CA GLN A 697 4.96 -8.93 -12.07
C GLN A 697 5.17 -7.53 -12.63
N TRP A 698 4.07 -6.83 -12.94
CA TRP A 698 4.11 -5.48 -13.47
C TRP A 698 4.93 -4.56 -12.55
N ASN A 699 5.59 -3.59 -13.14
CA ASN A 699 6.26 -2.53 -12.39
C ASN A 699 6.11 -1.17 -13.07
N LEU A 700 6.27 -0.14 -12.24
CA LEU A 700 6.20 1.25 -12.66
C LEU A 700 7.44 1.97 -12.11
N VAL A 701 8.24 2.54 -13.00
CA VAL A 701 9.36 3.42 -12.63
C VAL A 701 8.94 4.85 -12.88
N MET A 702 9.22 5.71 -11.90
CA MET A 702 8.79 7.09 -11.88
C MET A 702 9.97 7.97 -11.55
N GLU A 703 10.11 9.08 -12.28
CA GLU A 703 11.09 10.12 -12.00
C GLU A 703 10.37 11.35 -11.46
N HIS A 704 10.64 11.71 -10.21
CA HIS A 704 10.07 12.86 -9.54
C HIS A 704 11.00 13.32 -8.40
N PRO A 705 11.27 14.64 -8.28
CA PRO A 705 12.12 15.18 -7.21
C PRO A 705 11.84 14.67 -5.79
N ASN A 706 10.58 14.48 -5.39
CA ASN A 706 10.22 14.02 -4.05
C ASN A 706 10.40 12.52 -3.80
N LEU A 707 10.77 11.74 -4.82
CA LEU A 707 11.12 10.33 -4.62
C LEU A 707 12.47 10.15 -3.89
N GLN A 708 13.24 11.24 -3.75
CA GLN A 708 14.42 11.27 -2.88
C GLN A 708 14.08 11.01 -1.40
N ASN A 709 12.87 11.37 -0.97
CA ASN A 709 12.42 11.20 0.41
C ASN A 709 10.94 10.76 0.44
N VAL A 710 10.72 9.51 0.03
CA VAL A 710 9.40 8.86 0.13
C VAL A 710 9.13 8.49 1.57
N THR A 711 8.06 9.05 2.13
CA THR A 711 7.66 8.78 3.51
C THR A 711 6.94 7.45 3.62
N GLN A 712 6.02 7.20 2.69
CA GLN A 712 5.18 6.00 2.72
C GLN A 712 4.63 5.67 1.32
N VAL A 713 4.59 4.39 1.00
CA VAL A 713 3.86 3.82 -0.14
C VAL A 713 2.83 2.84 0.41
N PHE A 714 1.58 2.95 -0.04
CA PHE A 714 0.48 2.11 0.40
C PHE A 714 0.22 1.00 -0.61
N SER A 715 0.04 -0.24 -0.16
CA SER A 715 -0.46 -1.34 -1.00
C SER A 715 0.35 -1.68 -2.26
N PHE A 716 1.56 -1.15 -2.44
CA PHE A 716 2.58 -1.54 -3.42
C PHE A 716 3.93 -1.73 -2.73
N ASN A 717 4.81 -2.51 -3.35
CA ASN A 717 6.23 -2.53 -2.99
C ASN A 717 6.94 -1.28 -3.54
N TYR A 718 8.03 -0.84 -2.90
CA TYR A 718 8.80 0.33 -3.31
C TYR A 718 10.30 0.10 -3.19
N HIS A 719 11.07 0.57 -4.17
CA HIS A 719 12.52 0.62 -4.13
C HIS A 719 13.04 1.86 -4.85
N ALA A 720 13.94 2.62 -4.21
CA ALA A 720 14.60 3.75 -4.85
C ALA A 720 15.68 3.27 -5.84
N LEU A 721 15.67 3.79 -7.07
CA LEU A 721 16.67 3.48 -8.08
C LEU A 721 17.72 4.60 -8.07
N ASN A 722 18.88 4.34 -7.47
CA ASN A 722 19.97 5.33 -7.44
C ASN A 722 20.66 5.35 -8.80
N GLN A 723 20.60 6.48 -9.50
CA GLN A 723 21.30 6.66 -10.78
C GLN A 723 22.83 6.65 -10.56
N TYR A 724 23.55 5.93 -11.42
CA TYR A 724 25.02 5.84 -11.35
C TYR A 724 25.70 7.13 -11.85
N ARG A 725 25.67 8.19 -11.03
CA ARG A 725 26.61 9.35 -11.01
C ARG A 725 26.25 10.40 -9.94
N GLY A 726 25.71 9.96 -8.80
CA GLY A 726 25.70 10.75 -7.55
C GLY A 726 25.12 12.16 -7.63
N THR A 727 24.14 12.42 -8.49
CA THR A 727 23.58 13.78 -8.66
C THR A 727 22.09 13.89 -8.28
N THR A 728 21.25 12.86 -8.44
CA THR A 728 19.88 12.85 -7.89
C THR A 728 19.35 11.42 -7.60
N ASN A 729 18.70 11.21 -6.45
CA ASN A 729 17.97 9.98 -6.07
C ASN A 729 16.46 10.13 -6.36
N ASP A 730 16.11 10.77 -7.47
CA ASP A 730 14.74 11.17 -7.80
C ASP A 730 13.98 10.12 -8.63
N THR A 731 14.52 8.91 -8.74
CA THR A 731 13.87 7.80 -9.42
C THR A 731 13.44 6.72 -8.44
N GLY A 732 12.16 6.33 -8.50
CA GLY A 732 11.58 5.29 -7.66
C GLY A 732 10.87 4.24 -8.50
N MET A 733 10.92 2.99 -8.04
CA MET A 733 10.23 1.85 -8.65
C MET A 733 9.16 1.33 -7.69
N VAL A 734 7.95 1.09 -8.20
CA VAL A 734 6.88 0.37 -7.50
C VAL A 734 6.44 -0.85 -8.28
N TRP A 735 5.97 -1.87 -7.58
CA TRP A 735 5.42 -3.09 -8.18
C TRP A 735 4.39 -3.73 -7.24
N GLY A 736 3.61 -4.65 -7.79
CA GLY A 736 2.57 -5.35 -7.04
C GLY A 736 3.11 -6.21 -5.90
N ILE A 737 2.26 -6.46 -4.91
CA ILE A 737 2.48 -7.36 -3.79
C ILE A 737 1.96 -8.73 -4.19
N GLN A 738 2.81 -9.75 -3.98
CA GLN A 738 2.50 -11.13 -4.36
C GLN A 738 1.17 -11.60 -3.74
N TYR A 739 0.31 -12.23 -4.55
CA TYR A 739 -1.02 -12.72 -4.17
C TYR A 739 -2.05 -11.64 -3.79
N TYR A 740 -1.73 -10.36 -4.00
CA TYR A 740 -2.63 -9.25 -3.71
C TYR A 740 -2.96 -8.46 -4.97
N ASN A 741 -1.94 -7.89 -5.61
CA ASN A 741 -2.09 -7.07 -6.82
C ASN A 741 -0.88 -7.18 -7.75
N ASP A 742 -0.18 -8.31 -7.72
CA ASP A 742 0.96 -8.65 -8.60
C ASP A 742 0.54 -9.07 -10.01
N GLU A 743 -0.76 -9.24 -10.26
CA GLU A 743 -1.34 -9.45 -11.57
C GLU A 743 -2.28 -8.29 -11.95
N LEU A 744 -1.99 -7.64 -13.07
CA LEU A 744 -2.87 -6.66 -13.68
C LEU A 744 -3.66 -7.35 -14.80
N MET A 745 -4.90 -7.68 -14.50
CA MET A 745 -5.80 -8.43 -15.38
C MET A 745 -6.18 -7.65 -16.64
N VAL A 746 -6.69 -8.35 -17.65
CA VAL A 746 -7.25 -7.77 -18.88
C VAL A 746 -8.30 -6.68 -18.59
N SER A 747 -8.59 -5.87 -19.60
CA SER A 747 -9.58 -4.80 -19.52
C SER A 747 -10.94 -5.29 -19.01
N GLY A 748 -11.47 -4.60 -18.00
CA GLY A 748 -12.70 -4.96 -17.29
C GLY A 748 -12.74 -4.32 -15.89
N GLU A 749 -13.67 -4.77 -15.04
CA GLU A 749 -13.84 -4.24 -13.67
C GLU A 749 -12.58 -4.44 -12.81
N SER A 750 -11.86 -5.55 -13.00
CA SER A 750 -10.59 -5.87 -12.33
C SER A 750 -9.35 -5.50 -13.15
N GLY A 751 -9.52 -4.75 -14.25
CA GLY A 751 -8.43 -4.36 -15.15
C GLY A 751 -7.66 -3.13 -14.69
N ASN A 752 -7.56 -2.87 -13.38
CA ASN A 752 -6.78 -1.76 -12.86
C ASN A 752 -6.18 -2.10 -11.51
N VAL A 753 -5.05 -1.47 -11.17
CA VAL A 753 -4.45 -1.49 -9.84
C VAL A 753 -4.25 -0.07 -9.34
N GLN A 754 -4.43 0.16 -8.05
CA GLN A 754 -4.31 1.49 -7.46
C GLN A 754 -3.58 1.51 -6.12
N SER A 755 -2.87 2.60 -5.88
CA SER A 755 -2.08 2.83 -4.67
C SER A 755 -1.99 4.32 -4.38
N GLU A 756 -1.58 4.64 -3.15
CA GLU A 756 -1.25 6.00 -2.75
C GLU A 756 0.20 6.08 -2.25
N MET A 757 0.78 7.28 -2.36
CA MET A 757 2.12 7.59 -1.85
C MET A 757 2.11 8.94 -1.13
N LEU A 758 2.92 9.02 -0.07
CA LEU A 758 3.24 10.26 0.63
C LEU A 758 4.64 10.71 0.25
N LEU A 759 4.70 11.84 -0.43
CA LEU A 759 5.92 12.46 -0.92
C LEU A 759 6.24 13.69 -0.06
N HIS A 760 7.37 13.68 0.63
CA HIS A 760 7.78 14.79 1.50
C HIS A 760 8.15 16.03 0.67
N LYS A 761 7.63 17.20 1.05
CA LYS A 761 7.92 18.49 0.40
C LYS A 761 9.26 19.02 0.86
N ASP A 762 10.20 19.13 -0.07
CA ASP A 762 11.49 19.79 0.20
C ASP A 762 11.33 21.32 0.07
N GLU A 763 11.44 22.05 1.18
CA GLU A 763 11.34 23.52 1.20
C GLU A 763 12.35 24.23 0.29
N GLY A 764 13.49 23.59 -0.02
CA GLY A 764 14.53 24.15 -0.88
C GLY A 764 14.26 23.99 -2.39
N ILE A 765 13.34 23.10 -2.78
CA ILE A 765 13.04 22.76 -4.18
C ILE A 765 11.55 23.00 -4.51
N PHE A 766 10.73 23.17 -3.47
CA PHE A 766 9.28 23.28 -3.58
C PHE A 766 8.84 24.54 -4.33
N THR A 767 8.04 24.36 -5.38
CA THR A 767 7.33 25.45 -6.03
C THR A 767 5.89 25.06 -6.35
N PHE A 768 4.99 26.04 -6.34
CA PHE A 768 3.62 25.89 -6.82
C PHE A 768 3.48 26.13 -8.33
N SER A 769 4.57 26.51 -8.99
CA SER A 769 4.66 26.75 -10.44
C SER A 769 4.93 25.47 -11.21
N GLU A 770 4.52 25.45 -12.49
CA GLU A 770 5.01 24.50 -13.52
C GLU A 770 4.78 23.01 -13.22
N GLY A 771 3.71 22.67 -12.50
CA GLY A 771 3.31 21.27 -12.36
C GLY A 771 4.29 20.41 -11.54
N TRP A 772 4.96 21.01 -10.56
CA TRP A 772 5.96 20.34 -9.69
C TRP A 772 5.46 19.08 -8.96
N ALA A 773 4.16 18.96 -8.70
CA ALA A 773 3.56 17.80 -8.02
C ALA A 773 3.35 16.57 -8.94
N PHE A 774 3.81 16.67 -10.19
CA PHE A 774 3.67 15.64 -11.22
C PHE A 774 5.04 15.07 -11.61
N PRO A 775 5.07 13.79 -12.01
CA PRO A 775 6.31 13.14 -12.39
C PRO A 775 6.82 13.71 -13.73
N ARG A 776 8.13 13.69 -13.90
CA ARG A 776 8.81 14.10 -15.13
C ARG A 776 8.79 13.00 -16.17
N ARG A 777 8.89 11.75 -15.71
CA ARG A 777 8.94 10.55 -16.55
C ARG A 777 8.27 9.38 -15.82
N ILE A 778 7.58 8.55 -16.58
CA ILE A 778 7.00 7.30 -16.12
C ILE A 778 7.35 6.22 -17.16
N SER A 779 7.77 5.04 -16.70
CA SER A 779 7.84 3.83 -17.53
C SER A 779 7.09 2.68 -16.88
N PHE A 780 6.43 1.87 -17.72
CA PHE A 780 5.68 0.69 -17.30
C PHE A 780 6.35 -0.55 -17.89
N ASN A 781 6.74 -1.52 -17.05
CA ASN A 781 7.54 -2.69 -17.43
C ASN A 781 8.82 -2.34 -18.23
N GLY A 782 9.34 -1.14 -17.97
CA GLY A 782 10.51 -0.57 -18.63
C GLY A 782 10.23 0.15 -19.95
N ASP A 783 9.01 0.15 -20.49
CA ASP A 783 8.66 0.92 -21.69
C ASP A 783 8.26 2.35 -21.30
N GLU A 784 8.80 3.37 -21.97
CA GLU A 784 8.55 4.77 -21.63
C GLU A 784 7.11 5.17 -22.02
N CYS A 785 6.39 5.79 -21.08
CA CYS A 785 5.02 6.24 -21.31
C CYS A 785 4.98 7.66 -21.86
N VAL A 786 4.04 7.91 -22.77
CA VAL A 786 3.81 9.25 -23.32
C VAL A 786 3.20 10.14 -22.24
N MET A 787 3.96 11.16 -21.82
CA MET A 787 3.51 12.19 -20.89
C MET A 787 2.75 13.31 -21.62
N PRO A 788 1.74 13.94 -21.00
CA PRO A 788 1.21 15.21 -21.48
C PRO A 788 2.30 16.30 -21.55
N LEU A 789 2.09 17.32 -22.37
CA LEU A 789 3.00 18.48 -22.38
C LEU A 789 2.97 19.18 -21.02
N PRO A 790 4.13 19.62 -20.47
CA PRO A 790 4.19 20.31 -19.19
C PRO A 790 3.26 21.53 -19.09
N ASP A 791 3.08 22.27 -20.18
CA ASP A 791 2.17 23.44 -20.25
C ASP A 791 0.70 23.08 -20.00
N ASN A 792 0.33 21.82 -20.21
CA ASN A 792 -1.03 21.33 -19.97
C ASN A 792 -1.21 20.79 -18.55
N TYR A 793 -0.16 20.71 -17.72
CA TYR A 793 -0.27 20.14 -16.39
C TYR A 793 -1.27 20.94 -15.54
N PRO A 794 -2.00 20.29 -14.62
CA PRO A 794 -2.91 21.01 -13.75
C PRO A 794 -2.19 22.11 -12.96
N THR A 795 -2.53 23.37 -13.21
CA THR A 795 -1.98 24.53 -12.48
C THR A 795 -2.96 25.05 -11.45
N LEU A 796 -2.45 25.65 -10.37
CA LEU A 796 -3.29 26.40 -9.44
C LEU A 796 -3.94 27.60 -10.16
N PRO A 797 -5.21 27.93 -9.87
CA PRO A 797 -5.83 29.12 -10.42
C PRO A 797 -5.04 30.36 -10.01
N ASN A 798 -4.49 31.09 -10.98
CA ASN A 798 -3.87 32.39 -10.76
C ASN A 798 -4.94 33.46 -10.50
N THR A 799 -5.71 33.34 -9.41
CA THR A 799 -6.58 34.42 -8.94
C THR A 799 -5.78 35.34 -8.02
N ALA A 800 -4.77 36.00 -8.55
CA ALA A 800 -4.40 37.30 -8.03
C ALA A 800 -5.43 38.29 -8.61
N THR A 801 -6.51 38.55 -7.87
CA THR A 801 -7.26 39.79 -8.11
C THR A 801 -6.27 40.91 -7.85
N THR A 802 -5.71 41.47 -8.92
CA THR A 802 -4.99 42.74 -8.85
C THR A 802 -6.00 43.73 -8.31
N LEU A 803 -5.92 44.07 -7.03
CA LEU A 803 -6.59 45.27 -6.55
C LEU A 803 -6.07 46.39 -7.45
N SER A 804 -6.94 46.92 -8.30
CA SER A 804 -6.63 48.03 -9.18
C SER A 804 -5.89 49.08 -8.35
N SER A 805 -4.66 49.42 -8.76
CA SER A 805 -3.81 50.42 -8.09
C SER A 805 -4.51 51.77 -7.92
N SER A 806 -5.64 51.98 -8.62
CA SER A 806 -6.51 53.15 -8.45
C SER A 806 -7.18 53.26 -7.07
N VAL A 807 -7.46 52.15 -6.36
CA VAL A 807 -8.16 52.20 -5.06
C VAL A 807 -7.21 52.61 -3.92
N LEU A 808 -5.93 52.19 -4.00
CA LEU A 808 -4.89 52.59 -3.05
C LEU A 808 -4.47 54.06 -3.24
N LEU A 809 -4.44 54.57 -4.48
CA LEU A 809 -4.19 56.00 -4.72
C LEU A 809 -5.34 56.89 -4.21
N PHE A 810 -6.60 56.47 -4.36
CA PHE A 810 -7.74 57.25 -3.89
C PHE A 810 -7.80 57.35 -2.35
N SER A 811 -7.41 56.29 -1.66
CA SER A 811 -7.34 56.28 -0.19
C SER A 811 -6.14 57.06 0.35
N LEU A 812 -5.01 57.11 -0.37
CA LEU A 812 -3.88 57.98 -0.03
C LEU A 812 -4.19 59.47 -0.28
N LEU A 813 -4.86 59.80 -1.39
CA LEU A 813 -5.26 61.17 -1.73
C LEU A 813 -6.29 61.73 -0.74
N MET A 814 -7.24 60.91 -0.28
CA MET A 814 -8.17 61.32 0.78
C MET A 814 -7.45 61.56 2.11
N ALA A 815 -6.43 60.77 2.45
CA ALA A 815 -5.65 60.98 3.68
C ALA A 815 -4.83 62.29 3.66
N PHE A 816 -4.36 62.73 2.49
CA PHE A 816 -3.66 64.01 2.33
C PHE A 816 -4.59 65.23 2.24
N ALA A 817 -5.88 65.05 1.95
CA ALA A 817 -6.87 66.13 1.96
C ALA A 817 -7.40 66.46 3.37
N PHE A 818 -7.08 65.63 4.37
CA PHE A 818 -7.44 65.81 5.79
C PHE A 818 -6.25 66.21 6.68
N LEU A 819 -5.09 66.49 6.08
CA LEU A 819 -3.94 67.18 6.69
C LEU A 819 -3.84 68.58 6.08
#